data_AF-A0A9W6D9N9-F1
#
_entry.id   AF-A0A9W6D9N9-F1
#
_cell.length_a   1.000
_cell.length_b   1.000
_cell.length_c   1.000
_cell.angle_alpha   90.00
_cell.angle_beta   90.00
_cell.angle_gamma   90.00
#
_symmetry.space_group_name_H-M   'P 1'
#
loop_
_entity.id
_entity.type
_entity.pdbx_description
1 polymer ?
#
loop_
_entity_poly.entity_id
_entity_poly.type
_entity_poly.pdbx_seq_one_letter_code
_entity_poly.pdbx_strand_id
1 'polypeptide(L)'
;MKNDIFKTSKHMYPYLNPSLPLIERIDDLISRMTLDEKISMIPTRQGEVERLGIKAYNVGGEAAHGVVSNLGTATVFPQPQGLSCTWNSKLMKEIGGIIGDEARVYYKKNNEEGGLTLWAPTIDMERDPRWGRTEEAYGEDPCLTGKLSAELIKGMQGNHEFYLKMVPAPKHFYGNNNEEGRIFCSSSIDPRNKHEYYLKAFEKAFTVGKAFSMMTAYNEINGRPCLVNHEVKDIVKDKWGCDGFIVCDGGDMSQTVEYHKYYKTHAETIANALKNGVDVMTDDRELVISATKEAIDMGLLSENDLNNSLKNIFKVRFKLGQFDPQEINPYESIPESILNCENHKKVAKKAAEEAIVLLKNNNSFLPLKKENLKKVSVIGPLADVVYRDWYTGRHEYKITPLEGIIDKLGREKVSYCSGNDIVKIKNIDSGKTLKVDNASKNLMFGNESSKENEKFELSDWGWDSCTLRSISEDKYLTTNDKDITANADEVFGWFVREVFKVKECKNNNVSINSWNNSNLYLDQDSYLKVNDMQDKVNNSLEDHNRLNLQDKLKIEKILDGKSEAVKAAENSDVAMVFVGNNPVINGKEEIDREDITLAKAQEELVKAVYESNPNTIVVVVGSYPFAINFIDENIPAILYTAHGCQELGSAISNVLFGDYSPSGRLSMTWYKDLKQLPPINDYDIIKGNRTYMYFDRDPLYPFGHGLTYTSFEYKDLQFSSEEIDEFGQITISFNVENTGQFDSDEVVQLYVKSNNSKVKRPFKELKDFKRLTVKKGESKKVELVLKSEDLAFWDVRSNDFLLEEGFYTIMIGSSSKDIRLEKTIKVNGSCLKNRECRKEIFAENYDDYNNIIIQEWQPGEDCVAAISDESYLRFNDIEFTSEISKCEILISNNDIAIELFLDSIENSAIASYRYLKSADSDWCTKVCFEIKPVVGVHDLYIKLNKGIKLRSFRVI
;
A
#
# COMPACT_ATOMS: atom_id res chain seq x y z
N MET A 1 26.94 46.56 -6.33
CA MET A 1 28.24 46.14 -6.88
C MET A 1 28.08 44.73 -7.41
N LYS A 2 27.65 44.64 -8.68
CA LYS A 2 27.54 43.42 -9.47
C LYS A 2 28.70 43.48 -10.48
N ASN A 3 29.48 42.40 -10.62
CA ASN A 3 30.33 42.03 -11.78
C ASN A 3 31.80 41.60 -11.54
N ASP A 4 32.34 41.51 -10.32
CA ASP A 4 33.79 41.23 -10.17
C ASP A 4 34.18 39.95 -9.42
N ILE A 5 33.48 38.82 -9.64
CA ILE A 5 33.93 37.50 -9.15
C ILE A 5 34.35 36.52 -10.28
N PHE A 6 34.20 36.89 -11.56
CA PHE A 6 34.53 36.00 -12.69
C PHE A 6 35.91 36.25 -13.31
N LYS A 7 36.97 36.28 -12.52
CA LYS A 7 38.34 36.31 -13.06
C LYS A 7 39.26 35.33 -12.36
N THR A 8 39.19 34.07 -12.77
CA THR A 8 40.31 33.22 -13.24
C THR A 8 39.85 31.78 -13.46
N SER A 9 39.64 31.35 -14.71
CA SER A 9 39.75 29.94 -15.13
C SER A 9 39.59 29.83 -16.66
N LYS A 10 40.35 28.92 -17.28
CA LYS A 10 40.17 28.47 -18.66
C LYS A 10 38.70 28.04 -18.88
N HIS A 11 38.10 28.48 -19.99
CA HIS A 11 36.79 28.09 -20.54
C HIS A 11 35.89 27.25 -19.61
N MET A 12 35.00 27.91 -18.87
CA MET A 12 33.89 27.23 -18.18
C MET A 12 32.97 26.60 -19.23
N TYR A 13 32.71 25.29 -19.12
CA TYR A 13 31.80 24.61 -20.04
C TYR A 13 30.38 25.19 -19.93
N PRO A 14 29.61 25.26 -21.04
CA PRO A 14 28.24 25.76 -21.01
C PRO A 14 27.35 25.10 -19.94
N TYR A 15 27.46 23.78 -19.74
CA TYR A 15 26.65 23.10 -18.72
C TYR A 15 26.90 23.57 -17.27
N LEU A 16 28.02 24.24 -16.98
CA LEU A 16 28.34 24.79 -15.66
C LEU A 16 27.86 26.25 -15.49
N ASN A 17 27.27 26.87 -16.52
CA ASN A 17 26.76 28.23 -16.44
C ASN A 17 25.27 28.23 -16.02
N PRO A 18 24.92 28.58 -14.76
CA PRO A 18 23.54 28.58 -14.29
C PRO A 18 22.63 29.64 -14.94
N SER A 19 23.19 30.56 -15.73
CA SER A 19 22.40 31.56 -16.47
C SER A 19 21.85 31.04 -17.80
N LEU A 20 22.28 29.87 -18.27
CA LEU A 20 21.77 29.26 -19.50
C LEU A 20 20.49 28.45 -19.24
N PRO A 21 19.59 28.31 -20.23
CA PRO A 21 18.46 27.41 -20.14
C PRO A 21 18.89 25.98 -19.77
N LEU A 22 18.13 25.34 -18.87
CA LEU A 22 18.48 24.01 -18.35
C LEU A 22 18.69 22.98 -19.46
N ILE A 23 17.85 22.99 -20.49
CA ILE A 23 17.96 22.04 -21.59
C ILE A 23 19.27 22.20 -22.38
N GLU A 24 19.74 23.43 -22.59
CA GLU A 24 21.02 23.69 -23.27
C GLU A 24 22.19 23.16 -22.44
N ARG A 25 22.11 23.29 -21.12
CA ARG A 25 23.13 22.77 -20.20
C ARG A 25 23.17 21.24 -20.23
N ILE A 26 22.01 20.60 -20.20
CA ILE A 26 21.90 19.13 -20.27
C ILE A 26 22.42 18.61 -21.60
N ASP A 27 22.01 19.21 -22.72
CA ASP A 27 22.43 18.78 -24.05
C ASP A 27 23.96 18.96 -24.24
N ASP A 28 24.53 20.07 -23.75
CA ASP A 28 25.99 20.27 -23.74
C ASP A 28 26.70 19.20 -22.91
N LEU A 29 26.22 18.89 -21.69
CA LEU A 29 26.79 17.82 -20.85
C LEU A 29 26.76 16.45 -21.55
N ILE A 30 25.59 16.03 -22.05
CA ILE A 30 25.42 14.71 -22.67
C ILE A 30 26.25 14.61 -23.96
N SER A 31 26.34 15.69 -24.75
CA SER A 31 27.16 15.71 -25.98
C SER A 31 28.65 15.48 -25.73
N ARG A 32 29.11 15.73 -24.49
CA ARG A 32 30.50 15.56 -24.08
C ARG A 32 30.79 14.18 -23.52
N MET A 33 29.79 13.37 -23.18
CA MET A 33 29.95 12.04 -22.58
C MET A 33 30.31 10.99 -23.64
N THR A 34 31.17 10.03 -23.28
CA THR A 34 31.40 8.83 -24.11
C THR A 34 30.24 7.87 -23.97
N LEU A 35 30.12 6.90 -24.87
CA LEU A 35 29.08 5.87 -24.76
C LEU A 35 29.13 5.10 -23.44
N ASP A 36 30.33 4.68 -22.99
CA ASP A 36 30.49 3.98 -21.71
C ASP A 36 30.08 4.83 -20.50
N GLU A 37 30.35 6.14 -20.53
CA GLU A 37 29.90 7.06 -19.48
C GLU A 37 28.39 7.25 -19.51
N LYS A 38 27.75 7.17 -20.68
CA LYS A 38 26.29 7.22 -20.77
C LYS A 38 25.66 5.97 -20.19
N ILE A 39 26.20 4.80 -20.54
CA ILE A 39 25.76 3.50 -20.02
C ILE A 39 25.89 3.45 -18.49
N SER A 40 26.94 4.04 -17.92
CA SER A 40 27.17 4.03 -16.47
C SER A 40 26.18 4.89 -15.66
N MET A 41 25.28 5.64 -16.31
CA MET A 41 24.20 6.41 -15.66
C MET A 41 22.87 5.62 -15.55
N ILE A 42 22.71 4.51 -16.28
CA ILE A 42 21.45 3.74 -16.32
C ILE A 42 21.17 2.97 -15.02
N PRO A 43 22.15 2.36 -14.33
CA PRO A 43 21.89 1.73 -13.04
C PRO A 43 21.55 2.76 -11.95
N THR A 44 20.82 2.33 -10.92
CA THR A 44 20.57 3.13 -9.71
C THR A 44 21.87 3.64 -9.06
N ARG A 45 22.95 2.84 -9.10
CA ARG A 45 24.32 3.25 -8.72
C ARG A 45 25.05 3.86 -9.92
N GLN A 46 24.89 5.16 -10.13
CA GLN A 46 25.47 5.90 -11.24
C GLN A 46 26.96 6.18 -11.02
N GLY A 47 27.76 5.92 -12.05
CA GLY A 47 29.22 6.09 -12.01
C GLY A 47 29.67 7.55 -11.91
N GLU A 48 30.88 7.77 -11.39
CA GLU A 48 31.57 9.06 -11.50
C GLU A 48 32.13 9.25 -12.92
N VAL A 49 32.13 10.49 -13.41
CA VAL A 49 32.81 10.92 -14.64
C VAL A 49 33.72 12.10 -14.30
N GLU A 50 34.91 11.80 -13.77
CA GLU A 50 35.87 12.77 -13.24
C GLU A 50 36.19 13.90 -14.23
N ARG A 51 36.41 13.56 -15.52
CA ARG A 51 36.78 14.55 -16.55
C ARG A 51 35.70 15.61 -16.82
N LEU A 52 34.44 15.31 -16.47
CA LEU A 52 33.29 16.21 -16.57
C LEU A 52 32.81 16.70 -15.20
N GLY A 53 33.49 16.31 -14.12
CA GLY A 53 33.10 16.67 -12.75
C GLY A 53 31.73 16.12 -12.32
N ILE A 54 31.26 15.03 -12.95
CA ILE A 54 30.02 14.36 -12.55
C ILE A 54 30.36 13.41 -11.41
N LYS A 55 29.95 13.72 -10.18
CA LYS A 55 30.14 12.81 -9.03
C LYS A 55 29.31 11.53 -9.18
N ALA A 56 29.73 10.46 -8.51
CA ALA A 56 28.90 9.28 -8.32
C ALA A 56 27.57 9.67 -7.65
N TYR A 57 26.50 8.96 -7.98
CA TYR A 57 25.18 9.24 -7.43
C TYR A 57 24.37 7.96 -7.31
N ASN A 58 23.79 7.73 -6.13
CA ASN A 58 22.88 6.64 -5.87
C ASN A 58 21.44 7.15 -5.84
N VAL A 59 20.63 6.64 -6.77
CA VAL A 59 19.17 6.77 -6.75
C VAL A 59 18.61 5.82 -5.69
N GLY A 60 17.56 6.23 -4.99
CA GLY A 60 16.88 5.38 -4.01
C GLY A 60 17.29 5.62 -2.55
N GLY A 61 16.66 4.82 -1.69
CA GLY A 61 16.50 5.06 -0.27
C GLY A 61 15.01 5.26 0.06
N GLU A 62 14.65 5.14 1.33
CA GLU A 62 13.25 5.03 1.75
C GLU A 62 12.79 6.21 2.61
N ALA A 63 11.54 6.61 2.41
CA ALA A 63 10.96 7.81 3.02
C ALA A 63 9.44 7.72 3.26
N ALA A 64 8.89 6.51 3.44
CA ALA A 64 7.45 6.28 3.52
C ALA A 64 6.77 7.14 4.61
N HIS A 65 7.38 7.24 5.79
CA HIS A 65 6.88 8.01 6.94
C HIS A 65 8.01 8.63 7.80
N GLY A 66 9.09 9.03 7.14
CA GLY A 66 10.35 9.49 7.76
C GLY A 66 11.54 8.96 6.97
N VAL A 67 12.69 9.63 7.03
CA VAL A 67 13.88 9.17 6.27
C VAL A 67 14.45 7.90 6.90
N VAL A 68 14.63 6.86 6.10
CA VAL A 68 15.33 5.63 6.52
C VAL A 68 16.81 5.77 6.20
N SER A 69 17.64 5.80 7.25
CA SER A 69 19.09 5.92 7.10
C SER A 69 19.85 5.10 8.13
N ASN A 70 20.91 4.43 7.68
CA ASN A 70 21.84 3.70 8.55
C ASN A 70 22.86 4.62 9.24
N LEU A 71 22.89 5.92 8.89
CA LEU A 71 23.85 6.90 9.42
C LEU A 71 23.39 7.59 10.72
N GLY A 72 22.17 7.31 11.21
CA GLY A 72 21.67 7.90 12.44
C GLY A 72 20.16 7.74 12.63
N THR A 73 19.58 8.60 13.47
CA THR A 73 18.14 8.63 13.78
C THR A 73 17.42 9.74 13.03
N ALA A 74 16.16 9.53 12.68
CA ALA A 74 15.31 10.46 11.95
C ALA A 74 13.95 10.61 12.64
N THR A 75 13.21 11.66 12.29
CA THR A 75 11.85 11.83 12.81
C THR A 75 10.96 10.75 12.20
N VAL A 76 10.23 10.01 13.04
CA VAL A 76 9.35 8.92 12.59
C VAL A 76 7.88 9.26 12.85
N PHE A 77 7.12 9.37 11.77
CA PHE A 77 5.68 9.64 11.78
C PHE A 77 4.87 8.32 11.90
N PRO A 78 3.55 8.37 12.07
CA PRO A 78 2.72 7.17 11.93
C PRO A 78 2.94 6.52 10.56
N GLN A 79 2.74 5.20 10.46
CA GLN A 79 2.63 4.51 9.18
C GLN A 79 1.68 5.27 8.23
N PRO A 80 1.89 5.19 6.90
CA PRO A 80 1.01 5.80 5.91
C PRO A 80 -0.48 5.53 6.14
N GLN A 81 -0.84 4.32 6.57
CA GLN A 81 -2.23 4.01 6.92
C GLN A 81 -2.77 4.80 8.13
N GLY A 82 -1.92 5.16 9.08
CA GLY A 82 -2.27 6.11 10.13
C GLY A 82 -2.33 7.55 9.62
N LEU A 83 -1.39 7.95 8.75
CA LEU A 83 -1.38 9.28 8.13
C LEU A 83 -2.61 9.52 7.25
N SER A 84 -3.12 8.50 6.57
CA SER A 84 -4.36 8.57 5.80
C SER A 84 -5.58 8.82 6.69
N CYS A 85 -5.58 8.26 7.90
CA CYS A 85 -6.62 8.50 8.89
C CYS A 85 -6.68 9.95 9.39
N THR A 86 -5.64 10.77 9.14
CA THR A 86 -5.66 12.20 9.51
C THR A 86 -6.60 13.03 8.64
N TRP A 87 -6.81 12.63 7.37
CA TRP A 87 -7.53 13.43 6.36
C TRP A 87 -7.03 14.89 6.32
N ASN A 88 -5.73 15.09 6.53
CA ASN A 88 -5.13 16.43 6.66
C ASN A 88 -4.05 16.67 5.60
N SER A 89 -4.47 17.14 4.43
CA SER A 89 -3.55 17.42 3.32
C SER A 89 -2.51 18.51 3.66
N LYS A 90 -2.81 19.43 4.60
CA LYS A 90 -1.84 20.45 5.05
C LYS A 90 -0.74 19.83 5.91
N LEU A 91 -1.12 18.92 6.81
CA LEU A 91 -0.17 18.17 7.63
C LEU A 91 0.71 17.28 6.74
N MET A 92 0.16 16.64 5.72
CA MET A 92 0.95 15.86 4.75
C MET A 92 2.04 16.71 4.06
N LYS A 93 1.71 17.94 3.66
CA LYS A 93 2.71 18.88 3.12
C LYS A 93 3.81 19.24 4.12
N GLU A 94 3.43 19.44 5.39
CA GLU A 94 4.36 19.74 6.47
C GLU A 94 5.31 18.56 6.73
N ILE A 95 4.78 17.34 6.82
CA ILE A 95 5.53 16.09 6.96
C ILE A 95 6.51 15.92 5.79
N GLY A 96 6.06 16.13 4.55
CA GLY A 96 6.93 16.06 3.38
C GLY A 96 8.07 17.06 3.44
N GLY A 97 7.78 18.28 3.91
CA GLY A 97 8.79 19.32 4.12
C GLY A 97 9.90 18.87 5.07
N ILE A 98 9.53 18.23 6.19
CA ILE A 98 10.43 17.67 7.20
C ILE A 98 11.27 16.54 6.61
N ILE A 99 10.64 15.59 5.91
CA ILE A 99 11.34 14.48 5.26
C ILE A 99 12.41 15.02 4.30
N GLY A 100 12.08 16.03 3.49
CA GLY A 100 13.05 16.63 2.58
C GLY A 100 14.17 17.40 3.28
N ASP A 101 13.92 18.00 4.45
CA ASP A 101 14.96 18.67 5.24
C ASP A 101 15.94 17.64 5.84
N GLU A 102 15.42 16.55 6.40
CA GLU A 102 16.25 15.48 6.96
C GLU A 102 17.00 14.71 5.86
N ALA A 103 16.39 14.52 4.67
CA ALA A 103 17.05 13.93 3.51
C ALA A 103 18.27 14.76 3.07
N ARG A 104 18.17 16.10 3.09
CA ARG A 104 19.30 17.00 2.81
C ARG A 104 20.43 16.90 3.85
N VAL A 105 20.10 16.66 5.12
CA VAL A 105 21.12 16.39 6.14
C VAL A 105 21.85 15.08 5.85
N TYR A 106 21.11 14.00 5.58
CA TYR A 106 21.72 12.70 5.30
C TYR A 106 22.50 12.68 3.99
N TYR A 107 22.05 13.41 2.97
CA TYR A 107 22.78 13.62 1.74
C TYR A 107 24.20 14.14 2.00
N LYS A 108 24.34 15.17 2.84
CA LYS A 108 25.65 15.72 3.24
C LYS A 108 26.46 14.74 4.08
N LYS A 109 25.82 14.02 5.02
CA LYS A 109 26.50 13.00 5.83
C LYS A 109 27.03 11.83 5.00
N ASN A 110 26.40 11.55 3.86
CA ASN A 110 26.80 10.51 2.93
C ASN A 110 27.68 11.04 1.77
N ASN A 111 28.47 12.09 2.01
CA ASN A 111 29.38 12.70 1.03
C ASN A 111 28.72 13.09 -0.30
N GLU A 112 27.43 13.42 -0.30
CA GLU A 112 26.68 13.82 -1.49
C GLU A 112 26.50 12.71 -2.55
N GLU A 113 26.73 11.44 -2.18
CA GLU A 113 26.70 10.28 -3.11
C GLU A 113 25.32 9.62 -3.24
N GLY A 114 24.25 10.14 -2.63
CA GLY A 114 22.88 9.61 -2.76
C GLY A 114 21.94 10.05 -1.63
N GLY A 115 20.63 9.74 -1.73
CA GLY A 115 19.65 10.04 -0.67
C GLY A 115 18.77 11.29 -0.90
N LEU A 116 18.74 11.81 -2.12
CA LEU A 116 17.82 12.88 -2.55
C LEU A 116 16.82 12.45 -3.62
N THR A 117 16.84 11.18 -4.03
CA THR A 117 15.76 10.57 -4.83
C THR A 117 15.26 9.36 -4.05
N LEU A 118 14.19 9.50 -3.27
CA LEU A 118 13.73 8.48 -2.32
C LEU A 118 12.40 7.88 -2.76
N TRP A 119 12.20 6.58 -2.51
CA TRP A 119 11.08 5.76 -2.98
C TRP A 119 9.84 5.90 -2.09
N ALA A 120 9.17 7.03 -2.17
CA ALA A 120 7.93 7.33 -1.48
C ALA A 120 7.13 8.39 -2.26
N PRO A 121 5.81 8.53 -2.03
CA PRO A 121 4.95 7.64 -1.24
C PRO A 121 4.51 6.38 -1.98
N THR A 122 4.12 5.32 -1.24
CA THR A 122 3.33 4.22 -1.81
C THR A 122 1.87 4.69 -1.98
N ILE A 123 1.32 4.63 -3.18
CA ILE A 123 0.01 5.18 -3.58
C ILE A 123 -0.90 4.17 -4.27
N ASP A 124 -0.49 2.91 -4.24
CA ASP A 124 -1.30 1.73 -4.49
C ASP A 124 -2.67 1.79 -3.80
N MET A 125 -3.69 1.20 -4.43
CA MET A 125 -5.05 1.19 -3.90
C MET A 125 -5.28 0.02 -2.94
N GLU A 126 -5.68 0.33 -1.71
CA GLU A 126 -6.01 -0.65 -0.67
C GLU A 126 -7.40 -1.26 -0.90
N ARG A 127 -7.63 -1.94 -2.04
CA ARG A 127 -8.93 -2.57 -2.37
C ARG A 127 -9.26 -3.79 -1.47
N ASP A 128 -8.26 -4.35 -0.80
CA ASP A 128 -8.35 -5.60 -0.04
C ASP A 128 -7.52 -5.51 1.24
N PRO A 129 -8.14 -5.64 2.44
CA PRO A 129 -7.45 -5.52 3.73
C PRO A 129 -6.50 -6.69 4.04
N ARG A 130 -6.43 -7.72 3.19
CA ARG A 130 -5.46 -8.81 3.29
C ARG A 130 -4.12 -8.48 2.66
N TRP A 131 -4.05 -7.47 1.79
CA TRP A 131 -2.82 -7.14 1.08
C TRP A 131 -1.72 -6.80 2.10
N GLY A 132 -0.58 -7.50 1.99
CA GLY A 132 0.53 -7.43 2.94
C GLY A 132 1.20 -6.07 3.07
N ARG A 133 0.95 -5.11 2.17
CA ARG A 133 1.54 -3.76 2.22
C ARG A 133 0.50 -2.66 2.40
N THR A 134 -0.68 -3.01 2.89
CA THR A 134 -1.75 -2.04 3.20
C THR A 134 -1.25 -0.94 4.15
N GLU A 135 -0.30 -1.23 5.04
CA GLU A 135 0.27 -0.25 5.96
C GLU A 135 1.03 0.89 5.29
N GLU A 136 1.48 0.69 4.05
CA GLU A 136 2.31 1.63 3.31
C GLU A 136 1.50 2.65 2.48
N ALA A 137 0.22 2.40 2.24
CA ALA A 137 -0.61 3.20 1.36
C ALA A 137 -1.57 4.14 2.14
N TYR A 138 -2.50 4.78 1.41
CA TYR A 138 -3.31 5.89 1.93
C TYR A 138 -4.83 5.64 1.88
N GLY A 139 -5.27 4.38 1.80
CA GLY A 139 -6.68 4.02 1.78
C GLY A 139 -7.22 3.48 0.46
N GLU A 140 -8.52 3.19 0.48
CA GLU A 140 -9.26 2.57 -0.63
C GLU A 140 -9.90 3.58 -1.61
N ASP A 141 -9.61 4.88 -1.47
CA ASP A 141 -10.27 5.93 -2.26
C ASP A 141 -9.27 6.78 -3.07
N PRO A 142 -9.42 6.87 -4.41
CA PRO A 142 -8.52 7.65 -5.25
C PRO A 142 -8.47 9.16 -4.93
N CYS A 143 -9.58 9.76 -4.46
CA CYS A 143 -9.61 11.17 -4.10
C CYS A 143 -8.82 11.43 -2.81
N LEU A 144 -9.02 10.58 -1.79
CA LEU A 144 -8.26 10.64 -0.53
C LEU A 144 -6.76 10.45 -0.78
N THR A 145 -6.40 9.29 -1.34
CA THR A 145 -5.00 8.91 -1.61
C THR A 145 -4.31 9.92 -2.51
N GLY A 146 -4.95 10.33 -3.61
CA GLY A 146 -4.38 11.30 -4.53
C GLY A 146 -4.18 12.69 -3.92
N LYS A 147 -5.07 13.15 -3.03
CA LYS A 147 -4.95 14.47 -2.39
C LYS A 147 -3.89 14.49 -1.30
N LEU A 148 -3.79 13.43 -0.49
CA LEU A 148 -2.79 13.34 0.58
C LEU A 148 -1.38 13.17 0.00
N SER A 149 -1.20 12.22 -0.93
CA SER A 149 0.10 11.96 -1.55
C SER A 149 0.62 13.15 -2.36
N ALA A 150 -0.23 13.86 -3.11
CA ALA A 150 0.18 15.04 -3.86
C ALA A 150 0.72 16.16 -2.97
N GLU A 151 0.11 16.40 -1.81
CA GLU A 151 0.60 17.41 -0.87
C GLU A 151 1.88 16.96 -0.14
N LEU A 152 2.01 15.67 0.18
CA LEU A 152 3.26 15.09 0.69
C LEU A 152 4.42 15.30 -0.29
N ILE A 153 4.19 14.96 -1.57
CA ILE A 153 5.15 15.15 -2.67
C ILE A 153 5.57 16.62 -2.78
N LYS A 154 4.63 17.57 -2.75
CA LYS A 154 4.97 19.00 -2.74
C LYS A 154 5.86 19.40 -1.56
N GLY A 155 5.56 18.85 -0.38
CA GLY A 155 6.38 19.05 0.81
C GLY A 155 7.81 18.59 0.60
N MET A 156 7.99 17.34 0.15
CA MET A 156 9.29 16.72 -0.12
C MET A 156 10.09 17.51 -1.16
N GLN A 157 9.45 17.98 -2.21
CA GLN A 157 10.11 18.73 -3.29
C GLN A 157 10.50 20.16 -2.90
N GLY A 158 9.84 20.75 -1.90
CA GLY A 158 10.01 22.16 -1.55
C GLY A 158 9.32 23.11 -2.53
N ASN A 159 9.49 24.42 -2.32
CA ASN A 159 8.76 25.47 -3.06
C ASN A 159 9.68 26.38 -3.90
N HIS A 160 10.96 26.03 -4.10
CA HIS A 160 11.84 26.84 -4.93
C HIS A 160 11.50 26.63 -6.42
N GLU A 161 11.57 27.71 -7.22
CA GLU A 161 11.13 27.70 -8.63
C GLU A 161 11.98 26.77 -9.52
N PHE A 162 13.30 26.76 -9.28
CA PHE A 162 14.25 25.92 -10.01
C PHE A 162 14.67 24.65 -9.25
N TYR A 163 15.30 24.83 -8.09
CA TYR A 163 15.82 23.74 -7.25
C TYR A 163 14.74 22.92 -6.56
N LEU A 164 15.02 21.62 -6.41
CA LEU A 164 14.22 20.66 -5.65
C LEU A 164 14.92 20.34 -4.34
N LYS A 165 14.17 20.28 -3.24
CA LYS A 165 14.70 19.90 -1.92
C LYS A 165 15.07 18.41 -1.92
N MET A 166 14.17 17.54 -2.36
CA MET A 166 14.44 16.15 -2.75
C MET A 166 13.44 15.73 -3.85
N VAL A 167 13.64 14.58 -4.46
CA VAL A 167 12.74 13.98 -5.45
C VAL A 167 12.07 12.73 -4.87
N PRO A 168 10.75 12.75 -4.63
CA PRO A 168 10.00 11.54 -4.35
C PRO A 168 9.77 10.72 -5.63
N ALA A 169 9.84 9.39 -5.50
CA ALA A 169 9.39 8.44 -6.51
C ALA A 169 8.12 7.73 -6.00
N PRO A 170 6.92 8.26 -6.27
CA PRO A 170 5.67 7.58 -5.95
C PRO A 170 5.62 6.18 -6.57
N LYS A 171 5.10 5.21 -5.80
CA LYS A 171 5.18 3.78 -6.12
C LYS A 171 3.89 3.02 -5.74
N HIS A 172 3.64 1.83 -6.25
CA HIS A 172 4.31 1.17 -7.38
C HIS A 172 3.35 1.21 -8.55
N PHE A 173 3.77 1.69 -9.71
CA PHE A 173 2.88 1.89 -10.86
C PHE A 173 2.82 0.63 -11.73
N TYR A 174 1.71 -0.10 -11.80
CA TYR A 174 0.52 -0.03 -10.93
C TYR A 174 -0.13 -1.40 -10.73
N GLY A 175 -1.08 -1.48 -9.79
CA GLY A 175 -1.82 -2.71 -9.51
C GLY A 175 -1.02 -3.74 -8.70
N ASN A 176 -0.06 -3.29 -7.88
CA ASN A 176 0.76 -4.14 -7.01
C ASN A 176 0.05 -4.36 -5.68
N ASN A 177 -1.08 -5.06 -5.69
CA ASN A 177 -1.96 -5.11 -4.52
C ASN A 177 -2.15 -6.54 -3.98
N ASN A 178 -1.20 -7.43 -4.24
CA ASN A 178 -1.00 -8.70 -3.56
C ASN A 178 0.51 -8.96 -3.52
N GLU A 179 0.98 -9.64 -2.47
CA GLU A 179 2.38 -9.99 -2.33
C GLU A 179 2.68 -11.40 -2.85
N GLU A 180 1.75 -12.34 -2.63
CA GLU A 180 1.90 -13.71 -3.11
C GLU A 180 1.99 -13.73 -4.64
N GLY A 181 3.13 -14.18 -5.17
CA GLY A 181 3.39 -14.27 -6.61
C GLY A 181 3.58 -12.92 -7.34
N ARG A 182 3.76 -11.80 -6.63
CA ARG A 182 3.84 -10.44 -7.22
C ARG A 182 4.87 -10.27 -8.35
N ILE A 183 5.94 -11.08 -8.36
CA ILE A 183 7.04 -11.05 -9.35
C ILE A 183 6.77 -11.90 -10.61
N PHE A 184 5.57 -12.47 -10.75
CA PHE A 184 5.17 -13.24 -11.94
C PHE A 184 3.66 -13.26 -12.19
N CYS A 185 2.84 -12.75 -11.28
CA CYS A 185 1.39 -12.72 -11.45
C CYS A 185 0.97 -11.54 -12.33
N SER A 186 -0.21 -11.68 -12.93
CA SER A 186 -0.84 -10.65 -13.75
C SER A 186 -2.14 -10.17 -13.11
N SER A 187 -2.23 -8.87 -12.92
CA SER A 187 -3.43 -8.16 -12.51
C SER A 187 -4.32 -7.97 -13.73
N SER A 188 -5.44 -8.70 -13.77
CA SER A 188 -6.45 -8.61 -14.83
C SER A 188 -7.39 -7.45 -14.51
N ILE A 189 -7.21 -6.31 -15.19
CA ILE A 189 -7.92 -5.05 -14.93
C ILE A 189 -8.63 -4.60 -16.21
N ASP A 190 -9.96 -4.46 -16.15
CA ASP A 190 -10.74 -3.92 -17.26
C ASP A 190 -10.58 -2.39 -17.38
N PRO A 191 -10.94 -1.81 -18.54
CA PRO A 191 -10.73 -0.38 -18.79
C PRO A 191 -11.39 0.55 -17.76
N ARG A 192 -12.56 0.19 -17.20
CA ARG A 192 -13.21 1.06 -16.20
C ARG A 192 -12.44 1.05 -14.89
N ASN A 193 -12.14 -0.12 -14.34
CA ASN A 193 -11.34 -0.21 -13.12
C ASN A 193 -9.95 0.43 -13.31
N LYS A 194 -9.32 0.25 -14.48
CA LYS A 194 -8.04 0.87 -14.82
C LYS A 194 -8.09 2.40 -14.70
N HIS A 195 -9.04 3.04 -15.38
CA HIS A 195 -9.10 4.49 -15.50
C HIS A 195 -9.80 5.18 -14.31
N GLU A 196 -10.84 4.58 -13.75
CA GLU A 196 -11.63 5.17 -12.66
C GLU A 196 -10.99 4.94 -11.27
N TYR A 197 -10.15 3.91 -11.10
CA TYR A 197 -9.61 3.51 -9.79
C TYR A 197 -8.08 3.50 -9.73
N TYR A 198 -7.43 2.59 -10.45
CA TYR A 198 -5.99 2.35 -10.30
C TYR A 198 -5.11 3.50 -10.83
N LEU A 199 -5.34 3.96 -12.06
CA LEU A 199 -4.62 5.12 -12.60
C LEU A 199 -5.05 6.41 -11.90
N LYS A 200 -6.31 6.50 -11.47
CA LYS A 200 -6.87 7.70 -10.83
C LYS A 200 -6.13 8.05 -9.53
N ALA A 201 -5.66 7.05 -8.80
CA ALA A 201 -4.85 7.24 -7.59
C ALA A 201 -3.53 7.98 -7.86
N PHE A 202 -2.87 7.68 -8.99
CA PHE A 202 -1.57 8.25 -9.38
C PHE A 202 -1.68 9.62 -10.03
N GLU A 203 -2.79 9.93 -10.70
CA GLU A 203 -2.95 11.15 -11.48
C GLU A 203 -2.56 12.43 -10.71
N LYS A 204 -3.00 12.56 -9.45
CA LYS A 204 -2.74 13.76 -8.64
C LYS A 204 -1.28 13.89 -8.22
N ALA A 205 -0.52 12.80 -8.10
CA ALA A 205 0.91 12.86 -7.80
C ALA A 205 1.68 13.68 -8.86
N PHE A 206 1.25 13.63 -10.12
CA PHE A 206 1.88 14.31 -11.24
C PHE A 206 1.16 15.62 -11.62
N THR A 207 -0.17 15.59 -11.74
CA THR A 207 -0.93 16.77 -12.17
C THR A 207 -0.97 17.87 -11.12
N VAL A 208 -0.96 17.50 -9.83
CA VAL A 208 -1.00 18.42 -8.68
C VAL A 208 0.33 18.42 -7.94
N GLY A 209 0.86 17.24 -7.58
CA GLY A 209 2.11 17.09 -6.84
C GLY A 209 3.35 17.47 -7.64
N LYS A 210 3.28 17.36 -8.98
CA LYS A 210 4.39 17.59 -9.91
C LYS A 210 5.60 16.72 -9.56
N ALA A 211 5.37 15.43 -9.30
CA ALA A 211 6.42 14.45 -9.06
C ALA A 211 7.40 14.40 -10.24
N PHE A 212 8.70 14.38 -9.93
CA PHE A 212 9.80 14.27 -10.89
C PHE A 212 10.28 12.82 -11.10
N SER A 213 9.67 11.86 -10.42
CA SER A 213 9.99 10.45 -10.56
C SER A 213 8.77 9.57 -10.27
N MET A 214 8.94 8.27 -10.43
CA MET A 214 7.98 7.21 -10.15
C MET A 214 8.73 5.88 -10.14
N MET A 215 8.21 4.90 -9.42
CA MET A 215 8.67 3.50 -9.48
C MET A 215 7.60 2.61 -10.12
N THR A 216 7.98 1.75 -11.07
CA THR A 216 7.09 0.72 -11.63
C THR A 216 6.81 -0.38 -10.60
N ALA A 217 5.72 -1.10 -10.76
CA ALA A 217 5.41 -2.30 -9.98
C ALA A 217 6.14 -3.55 -10.51
N TYR A 218 6.21 -4.60 -9.67
CA TYR A 218 6.70 -5.92 -10.08
C TYR A 218 5.70 -6.67 -11.00
N ASN A 219 4.41 -6.58 -10.70
CA ASN A 219 3.40 -7.42 -11.36
C ASN A 219 3.22 -7.06 -12.84
N GLU A 220 2.49 -7.92 -13.54
CA GLU A 220 1.98 -7.61 -14.87
C GLU A 220 0.63 -6.90 -14.79
N ILE A 221 0.34 -6.03 -15.75
CA ILE A 221 -1.02 -5.56 -16.05
C ILE A 221 -1.48 -6.23 -17.32
N ASN A 222 -2.56 -7.00 -17.24
CA ASN A 222 -3.14 -7.69 -18.39
C ASN A 222 -2.06 -8.45 -19.19
N GLY A 223 -1.15 -9.16 -18.51
CA GLY A 223 -0.12 -10.00 -19.13
C GLY A 223 1.15 -9.27 -19.57
N ARG A 224 1.28 -7.97 -19.29
CA ARG A 224 2.48 -7.17 -19.59
C ARG A 224 3.19 -6.74 -18.30
N PRO A 225 4.47 -7.10 -18.08
CA PRO A 225 5.24 -6.61 -16.93
C PRO A 225 5.25 -5.08 -16.86
N CYS A 226 5.02 -4.50 -15.68
CA CYS A 226 4.95 -3.05 -15.53
C CYS A 226 6.24 -2.33 -15.95
N LEU A 227 7.40 -2.96 -15.78
CA LEU A 227 8.70 -2.48 -16.28
C LEU A 227 8.68 -2.08 -17.76
N VAL A 228 7.94 -2.82 -18.58
CA VAL A 228 7.92 -2.65 -20.03
C VAL A 228 6.56 -2.20 -20.53
N ASN A 229 5.67 -1.76 -19.65
CA ASN A 229 4.36 -1.26 -20.02
C ASN A 229 4.46 0.16 -20.62
N HIS A 230 3.95 0.33 -21.85
CA HIS A 230 3.95 1.60 -22.58
C HIS A 230 3.20 2.72 -21.86
N GLU A 231 2.25 2.38 -20.97
CA GLU A 231 1.49 3.35 -20.17
C GLU A 231 2.39 4.21 -19.26
N VAL A 232 3.60 3.76 -18.91
CA VAL A 232 4.60 4.60 -18.23
C VAL A 232 4.95 5.83 -19.07
N LYS A 233 5.28 5.64 -20.35
CA LYS A 233 5.55 6.76 -21.26
C LYS A 233 4.27 7.54 -21.56
N ASP A 234 3.23 6.86 -22.06
CA ASP A 234 2.07 7.51 -22.65
C ASP A 234 1.21 8.23 -21.60
N ILE A 235 1.10 7.67 -20.39
CA ILE A 235 0.28 8.24 -19.33
C ILE A 235 1.13 9.08 -18.38
N VAL A 236 2.20 8.52 -17.80
CA VAL A 236 2.92 9.20 -16.72
C VAL A 236 3.78 10.35 -17.26
N LYS A 237 4.57 10.10 -18.30
CA LYS A 237 5.42 11.14 -18.91
C LYS A 237 4.61 12.08 -19.80
N ASP A 238 3.88 11.54 -20.77
CA ASP A 238 3.27 12.35 -21.83
C ASP A 238 1.95 13.01 -21.36
N LYS A 239 0.99 12.23 -20.83
CA LYS A 239 -0.34 12.76 -20.43
C LYS A 239 -0.30 13.55 -19.12
N TRP A 240 0.34 13.02 -18.08
CA TRP A 240 0.39 13.66 -16.75
C TRP A 240 1.57 14.61 -16.56
N GLY A 241 2.57 14.54 -17.44
CA GLY A 241 3.65 15.51 -17.51
C GLY A 241 4.76 15.30 -16.48
N CYS A 242 5.16 14.04 -16.20
CA CYS A 242 6.34 13.77 -15.38
C CYS A 242 7.60 14.32 -16.06
N ASP A 243 8.15 15.41 -15.52
CA ASP A 243 9.30 16.13 -16.08
C ASP A 243 10.63 15.67 -15.45
N GLY A 244 10.80 14.36 -15.28
CA GLY A 244 12.00 13.76 -14.72
C GLY A 244 12.17 12.31 -15.14
N PHE A 245 12.73 11.46 -14.29
CA PHE A 245 13.10 10.09 -14.64
C PHE A 245 12.31 9.04 -13.84
N ILE A 246 12.05 7.90 -14.45
CA ILE A 246 11.32 6.77 -13.87
C ILE A 246 12.30 5.65 -13.52
N VAL A 247 12.10 5.01 -12.37
CA VAL A 247 12.88 3.84 -11.92
C VAL A 247 12.02 2.57 -11.99
N CYS A 248 12.66 1.42 -12.14
CA CYS A 248 12.01 0.15 -11.84
C CYS A 248 12.11 -0.21 -10.35
N ASP A 249 11.26 -1.14 -9.91
CA ASP A 249 11.39 -1.76 -8.59
C ASP A 249 12.66 -2.63 -8.51
N GLY A 250 13.04 -3.04 -7.30
CA GLY A 250 14.29 -3.73 -7.01
C GLY A 250 14.43 -5.10 -7.67
N GLY A 251 15.31 -5.21 -8.66
CA GLY A 251 15.57 -6.47 -9.38
C GLY A 251 14.56 -6.81 -10.47
N ASP A 252 13.64 -5.89 -10.79
CA ASP A 252 12.54 -6.12 -11.74
C ASP A 252 13.05 -6.40 -13.17
N MET A 253 14.22 -5.85 -13.55
CA MET A 253 14.82 -6.10 -14.86
C MET A 253 15.28 -7.55 -15.01
N SER A 254 15.96 -8.11 -14.01
CA SER A 254 16.33 -9.53 -14.03
C SER A 254 15.10 -10.41 -13.93
N GLN A 255 14.13 -10.03 -13.09
CA GLN A 255 12.91 -10.80 -12.87
C GLN A 255 12.01 -10.90 -14.11
N THR A 256 12.00 -9.88 -14.97
CA THR A 256 11.29 -9.93 -16.27
C THR A 256 11.74 -11.10 -17.15
N VAL A 257 13.00 -11.52 -17.03
CA VAL A 257 13.55 -12.69 -17.74
C VAL A 257 13.38 -13.96 -16.91
N GLU A 258 13.75 -13.92 -15.63
CA GLU A 258 13.89 -15.12 -14.79
C GLU A 258 12.54 -15.66 -14.29
N TYR A 259 11.61 -14.77 -13.94
CA TYR A 259 10.33 -15.11 -13.31
C TYR A 259 9.15 -14.91 -14.25
N HIS A 260 9.01 -13.73 -14.84
CA HIS A 260 7.95 -13.46 -15.84
C HIS A 260 8.15 -14.25 -17.12
N LYS A 261 9.42 -14.50 -17.50
CA LYS A 261 9.79 -15.15 -18.77
C LYS A 261 9.20 -14.44 -19.99
N TYR A 262 9.04 -13.13 -19.88
CA TYR A 262 8.42 -12.30 -20.91
C TYR A 262 9.37 -12.08 -22.10
N TYR A 263 10.65 -11.80 -21.79
CA TYR A 263 11.74 -11.75 -22.77
C TYR A 263 12.73 -12.90 -22.55
N LYS A 264 13.52 -13.19 -23.60
CA LYS A 264 14.55 -14.24 -23.53
C LYS A 264 15.86 -13.71 -22.94
N THR A 265 16.11 -12.40 -23.05
CA THR A 265 17.37 -11.77 -22.67
C THR A 265 17.15 -10.49 -21.85
N HIS A 266 18.13 -10.16 -21.01
CA HIS A 266 18.16 -8.87 -20.31
C HIS A 266 18.31 -7.69 -21.28
N ALA A 267 19.01 -7.89 -22.41
CA ALA A 267 19.15 -6.92 -23.48
C ALA A 267 17.81 -6.49 -24.09
N GLU A 268 16.90 -7.44 -24.37
CA GLU A 268 15.53 -7.14 -24.81
C GLU A 268 14.76 -6.36 -23.73
N THR A 269 14.89 -6.76 -22.47
CA THR A 269 14.19 -6.13 -21.34
C THR A 269 14.59 -4.67 -21.20
N ILE A 270 15.88 -4.38 -21.05
CA ILE A 270 16.37 -3.01 -20.87
C ILE A 270 16.10 -2.13 -22.09
N ALA A 271 16.15 -2.69 -23.31
CA ALA A 271 15.84 -1.96 -24.53
C ALA A 271 14.38 -1.49 -24.56
N ASN A 272 13.45 -2.37 -24.21
CA ASN A 272 12.02 -2.03 -24.20
C ASN A 272 11.65 -1.14 -23.00
N ALA A 273 12.25 -1.37 -21.82
CA ALA A 273 12.04 -0.53 -20.64
C ALA A 273 12.41 0.94 -20.91
N LEU A 274 13.61 1.20 -21.47
CA LEU A 274 14.06 2.55 -21.80
C LEU A 274 13.16 3.23 -22.85
N LYS A 275 12.75 2.49 -23.90
CA LYS A 275 11.84 3.01 -24.93
C LYS A 275 10.44 3.30 -24.40
N ASN A 276 9.98 2.54 -23.42
CA ASN A 276 8.70 2.75 -22.72
C ASN A 276 8.82 3.69 -21.53
N GLY A 277 9.96 4.38 -21.38
CA GLY A 277 10.10 5.50 -20.47
C GLY A 277 10.57 5.15 -19.06
N VAL A 278 11.04 3.93 -18.79
CA VAL A 278 11.74 3.58 -17.55
C VAL A 278 13.22 3.86 -17.73
N ASP A 279 13.74 4.92 -17.09
CA ASP A 279 15.06 5.48 -17.40
C ASP A 279 16.19 4.86 -16.56
N VAL A 280 15.88 4.37 -15.36
CA VAL A 280 16.86 3.88 -14.37
C VAL A 280 16.49 2.48 -13.89
N MET A 281 17.48 1.57 -13.88
CA MET A 281 17.30 0.18 -13.46
C MET A 281 17.83 -0.04 -12.04
N THR A 282 17.02 -0.62 -11.17
CA THR A 282 17.30 -0.88 -9.74
C THR A 282 17.86 -2.29 -9.50
N ASP A 283 18.55 -2.81 -10.51
CA ASP A 283 19.20 -4.13 -10.50
C ASP A 283 20.69 -4.02 -10.14
N ASP A 284 21.37 -5.17 -10.08
CA ASP A 284 22.83 -5.20 -9.97
C ASP A 284 23.50 -4.35 -11.07
N ARG A 285 24.47 -3.53 -10.67
CA ARG A 285 25.10 -2.54 -11.55
C ARG A 285 25.76 -3.18 -12.76
N GLU A 286 26.50 -4.27 -12.56
CA GLU A 286 27.25 -4.90 -13.65
C GLU A 286 26.30 -5.61 -14.62
N LEU A 287 25.21 -6.19 -14.10
CA LEU A 287 24.15 -6.76 -14.92
C LEU A 287 23.50 -5.69 -15.81
N VAL A 288 23.13 -4.54 -15.25
CA VAL A 288 22.53 -3.43 -16.02
C VAL A 288 23.50 -2.92 -17.10
N ILE A 289 24.77 -2.70 -16.75
CA ILE A 289 25.78 -2.22 -17.71
C ILE A 289 25.99 -3.22 -18.85
N SER A 290 26.14 -4.51 -18.52
CA SER A 290 26.35 -5.55 -19.53
C SER A 290 25.14 -5.73 -20.44
N ALA A 291 23.91 -5.77 -19.88
CA ALA A 291 22.68 -5.84 -20.66
C ALA A 291 22.50 -4.62 -21.58
N THR A 292 22.87 -3.41 -21.12
CA THR A 292 22.80 -2.20 -21.95
C THR A 292 23.76 -2.28 -23.14
N LYS A 293 25.00 -2.75 -22.91
CA LYS A 293 25.99 -2.92 -23.98
C LYS A 293 25.53 -3.96 -25.00
N GLU A 294 25.05 -5.11 -24.53
CA GLU A 294 24.52 -6.16 -25.39
C GLU A 294 23.34 -5.66 -26.23
N ALA A 295 22.41 -4.90 -25.64
CA ALA A 295 21.29 -4.31 -26.37
C ALA A 295 21.73 -3.36 -27.50
N ILE A 296 22.83 -2.60 -27.31
CA ILE A 296 23.40 -1.74 -28.35
C ILE A 296 24.08 -2.58 -29.44
N ASP A 297 24.87 -3.58 -29.04
CA ASP A 297 25.56 -4.49 -29.98
C ASP A 297 24.56 -5.27 -30.86
N MET A 298 23.40 -5.61 -30.31
CA MET A 298 22.29 -6.25 -31.03
C MET A 298 21.45 -5.27 -31.86
N GLY A 299 21.71 -3.95 -31.78
CA GLY A 299 20.91 -2.91 -32.44
C GLY A 299 19.50 -2.72 -31.86
N LEU A 300 19.24 -3.25 -30.66
CA LEU A 300 17.98 -3.06 -29.92
C LEU A 300 17.92 -1.67 -29.30
N LEU A 301 19.06 -1.09 -28.91
CA LEU A 301 19.19 0.28 -28.42
C LEU A 301 20.13 1.10 -29.30
N SER A 302 19.77 2.35 -29.53
CA SER A 302 20.66 3.36 -30.08
C SER A 302 21.25 4.24 -28.97
N GLU A 303 22.36 4.92 -29.26
CA GLU A 303 22.89 5.95 -28.35
C GLU A 303 21.88 7.08 -28.12
N ASN A 304 20.98 7.35 -29.08
CA ASN A 304 19.93 8.34 -28.91
C ASN A 304 18.86 7.92 -27.89
N ASP A 305 18.56 6.63 -27.81
CA ASP A 305 17.64 6.11 -26.77
C ASP A 305 18.24 6.35 -25.37
N LEU A 306 19.55 6.13 -25.20
CA LEU A 306 20.24 6.48 -23.95
C LEU A 306 20.20 7.99 -23.68
N ASN A 307 20.44 8.83 -24.69
CA ASN A 307 20.41 10.27 -24.52
C ASN A 307 19.05 10.76 -23.99
N ASN A 308 17.93 10.13 -24.39
CA ASN A 308 16.60 10.48 -23.88
C ASN A 308 16.49 10.20 -22.37
N SER A 309 16.95 9.03 -21.91
CA SER A 309 16.97 8.68 -20.49
C SER A 309 17.90 9.59 -19.69
N LEU A 310 19.08 9.89 -20.23
CA LEU A 310 20.04 10.78 -19.60
C LEU A 310 19.53 12.21 -19.46
N LYS A 311 18.75 12.72 -20.42
CA LYS A 311 18.13 14.05 -20.30
C LYS A 311 17.22 14.12 -19.07
N ASN A 312 16.46 13.06 -18.80
CA ASN A 312 15.59 12.96 -17.65
C ASN A 312 16.38 12.87 -16.34
N ILE A 313 17.41 12.01 -16.30
CA ILE A 313 18.30 11.84 -15.14
C ILE A 313 19.00 13.15 -14.79
N PHE A 314 19.66 13.79 -15.76
CA PHE A 314 20.42 15.00 -15.50
C PHE A 314 19.53 16.20 -15.18
N LYS A 315 18.33 16.29 -15.76
CA LYS A 315 17.35 17.32 -15.37
C LYS A 315 17.07 17.29 -13.88
N VAL A 316 16.86 16.12 -13.30
CA VAL A 316 16.71 15.96 -11.84
C VAL A 316 17.99 16.33 -11.11
N ARG A 317 19.16 15.84 -11.53
CA ARG A 317 20.45 16.12 -10.86
C ARG A 317 20.83 17.61 -10.87
N PHE A 318 20.56 18.34 -11.95
CA PHE A 318 20.69 19.80 -12.02
C PHE A 318 19.72 20.49 -11.06
N LYS A 319 18.44 20.08 -11.03
CA LYS A 319 17.44 20.62 -10.10
C LYS A 319 17.76 20.30 -8.64
N LEU A 320 18.48 19.22 -8.35
CA LEU A 320 18.98 18.94 -7.00
C LEU A 320 20.19 19.82 -6.62
N GLY A 321 20.76 20.55 -7.58
CA GLY A 321 21.84 21.52 -7.37
C GLY A 321 23.26 20.98 -7.59
N GLN A 322 23.43 19.75 -8.10
CA GLN A 322 24.75 19.09 -8.16
C GLN A 322 25.80 19.78 -9.04
N PHE A 323 25.36 20.63 -9.98
CA PHE A 323 26.23 21.27 -10.96
C PHE A 323 26.32 22.80 -10.79
N ASP A 324 25.61 23.34 -9.81
CA ASP A 324 25.55 24.78 -9.56
C ASP A 324 26.39 25.13 -8.31
N PRO A 325 26.88 26.38 -8.21
CA PRO A 325 27.50 26.86 -6.98
C PRO A 325 26.56 26.68 -5.78
N GLN A 326 27.08 26.17 -4.66
CA GLN A 326 26.25 25.88 -3.49
C GLN A 326 25.55 27.13 -2.94
N GLU A 327 26.11 28.31 -3.15
CA GLU A 327 25.60 29.59 -2.65
C GLU A 327 24.26 30.02 -3.29
N ILE A 328 23.91 29.46 -4.46
CA ILE A 328 22.65 29.78 -5.14
C ILE A 328 21.55 28.74 -4.92
N ASN A 329 21.88 27.55 -4.40
CA ASN A 329 20.89 26.54 -4.01
C ASN A 329 20.49 26.73 -2.53
N PRO A 330 19.25 27.15 -2.22
CA PRO A 330 18.84 27.43 -0.84
C PRO A 330 18.91 26.18 0.06
N TYR A 331 18.77 24.99 -0.51
CA TYR A 331 18.77 23.73 0.25
C TYR A 331 20.17 23.29 0.70
N GLU A 332 21.24 23.86 0.13
CA GLU A 332 22.61 23.64 0.61
C GLU A 332 22.87 24.30 1.96
N SER A 333 22.03 25.23 2.39
CA SER A 333 22.18 25.90 3.69
C SER A 333 21.52 25.17 4.86
N ILE A 334 20.80 24.07 4.61
CA ILE A 334 20.10 23.31 5.66
C ILE A 334 21.12 22.76 6.67
N PRO A 335 21.04 23.13 7.96
CA PRO A 335 21.99 22.70 8.98
C PRO A 335 21.61 21.32 9.53
N GLU A 336 22.61 20.59 10.04
CA GLU A 336 22.39 19.30 10.70
C GLU A 336 21.47 19.38 11.92
N SER A 337 21.41 20.54 12.59
CA SER A 337 20.56 20.76 13.77
C SER A 337 19.04 20.69 13.51
N ILE A 338 18.61 20.59 12.25
CA ILE A 338 17.20 20.37 11.90
C ILE A 338 16.77 18.91 12.15
N LEU A 339 17.72 17.97 12.14
CA LEU A 339 17.46 16.54 12.32
C LEU A 339 16.84 16.30 13.72
N ASN A 340 15.65 15.68 13.76
CA ASN A 340 14.88 15.48 14.99
C ASN A 340 14.67 16.76 15.83
N CYS A 341 14.62 17.95 15.21
CA CYS A 341 14.45 19.17 15.98
C CYS A 341 13.09 19.20 16.71
N GLU A 342 12.97 20.05 17.74
CA GLU A 342 11.75 20.16 18.56
C GLU A 342 10.48 20.44 17.72
N ASN A 343 10.61 21.15 16.59
CA ASN A 343 9.48 21.34 15.68
C ASN A 343 9.04 20.03 15.03
N HIS A 344 9.98 19.20 14.58
CA HIS A 344 9.67 17.91 13.96
C HIS A 344 8.98 16.97 14.96
N LYS A 345 9.46 16.95 16.21
CA LYS A 345 8.84 16.20 17.32
C LYS A 345 7.38 16.62 17.54
N LYS A 346 7.10 17.93 17.53
CA LYS A 346 5.72 18.46 17.63
C LYS A 346 4.83 18.04 16.47
N VAL A 347 5.35 18.02 15.24
CA VAL A 347 4.60 17.55 14.08
C VAL A 347 4.36 16.05 14.15
N ALA A 348 5.32 15.25 14.62
CA ALA A 348 5.15 13.82 14.85
C ALA A 348 4.05 13.53 15.88
N LYS A 349 4.06 14.27 17.00
CA LYS A 349 3.00 14.20 18.02
C LYS A 349 1.62 14.55 17.46
N LYS A 350 1.54 15.68 16.73
CA LYS A 350 0.31 16.10 16.07
C LYS A 350 -0.19 15.04 15.09
N ALA A 351 0.69 14.46 14.27
CA ALA A 351 0.32 13.41 13.34
C ALA A 351 -0.22 12.17 14.06
N ALA A 352 0.40 11.76 15.17
CA ALA A 352 -0.10 10.66 15.99
C ALA A 352 -1.48 10.96 16.62
N GLU A 353 -1.69 12.17 17.15
CA GLU A 353 -2.98 12.59 17.70
C GLU A 353 -4.08 12.64 16.62
N GLU A 354 -3.78 13.25 15.47
CA GLU A 354 -4.72 13.40 14.36
C GLU A 354 -5.06 12.07 13.66
N ALA A 355 -4.19 11.06 13.77
CA ALA A 355 -4.36 9.73 13.19
C ALA A 355 -5.26 8.79 14.04
N ILE A 356 -5.40 9.06 15.34
CA ILE A 356 -6.22 8.20 16.21
C ILE A 356 -7.70 8.31 15.84
N VAL A 357 -8.29 7.16 15.52
CA VAL A 357 -9.72 7.02 15.20
C VAL A 357 -10.45 6.48 16.41
N LEU A 358 -11.44 7.23 16.92
CA LEU A 358 -12.39 6.74 17.90
C LEU A 358 -13.48 5.96 17.18
N LEU A 359 -13.40 4.63 17.21
CA LEU A 359 -14.33 3.75 16.50
C LEU A 359 -15.68 3.66 17.21
N LYS A 360 -15.66 3.59 18.55
CA LYS A 360 -16.86 3.46 19.39
C LYS A 360 -16.66 4.18 20.72
N ASN A 361 -17.70 4.83 21.23
CA ASN A 361 -17.69 5.51 22.54
C ASN A 361 -19.09 5.56 23.16
N ASN A 362 -19.56 4.44 23.69
CA ASN A 362 -20.87 4.33 24.31
C ASN A 362 -20.94 5.11 25.63
N ASN A 363 -22.09 5.73 25.90
CA ASN A 363 -22.37 6.48 27.13
C ASN A 363 -21.33 7.57 27.46
N SER A 364 -20.63 8.10 26.45
CA SER A 364 -19.53 9.05 26.62
C SER A 364 -18.48 8.55 27.63
N PHE A 365 -18.12 7.26 27.53
CA PHE A 365 -17.15 6.62 28.41
C PHE A 365 -15.78 7.33 28.38
N LEU A 366 -15.34 7.72 27.19
CA LEU A 366 -14.20 8.61 26.98
C LEU A 366 -14.65 10.07 26.76
N PRO A 367 -13.85 11.07 27.21
CA PRO A 367 -12.54 10.93 27.86
C PRO A 367 -12.62 10.58 29.35
N LEU A 368 -11.60 9.90 29.85
CA LEU A 368 -11.45 9.58 31.27
C LEU A 368 -11.06 10.81 32.09
N LYS A 369 -11.59 10.88 33.32
CA LYS A 369 -11.21 11.91 34.31
C LYS A 369 -10.20 11.33 35.28
N LYS A 370 -8.94 11.75 35.17
CA LYS A 370 -7.82 11.24 35.99
C LYS A 370 -8.05 11.34 37.50
N GLU A 371 -8.84 12.32 37.94
CA GLU A 371 -9.16 12.55 39.35
C GLU A 371 -10.06 11.44 39.94
N ASN A 372 -10.83 10.77 39.07
CA ASN A 372 -11.73 9.69 39.46
C ASN A 372 -11.05 8.32 39.47
N LEU A 373 -9.81 8.23 38.97
CA LEU A 373 -9.07 6.98 38.85
C LEU A 373 -8.08 6.82 40.01
N LYS A 374 -8.27 5.72 40.76
CA LYS A 374 -7.35 5.24 41.79
C LYS A 374 -6.38 4.24 41.21
N LYS A 375 -6.86 3.33 40.36
CA LYS A 375 -6.03 2.29 39.74
C LYS A 375 -6.50 1.95 38.32
N VAL A 376 -5.55 1.79 37.42
CA VAL A 376 -5.76 1.41 36.01
C VAL A 376 -4.88 0.22 35.69
N SER A 377 -5.42 -0.73 34.93
CA SER A 377 -4.64 -1.83 34.34
C SER A 377 -4.41 -1.55 32.85
N VAL A 378 -3.15 -1.60 32.45
CA VAL A 378 -2.70 -1.53 31.07
C VAL A 378 -2.32 -2.95 30.66
N ILE A 379 -3.03 -3.52 29.71
CA ILE A 379 -3.02 -4.95 29.41
C ILE A 379 -2.74 -5.16 27.93
N GLY A 380 -1.98 -6.20 27.58
CA GLY A 380 -1.90 -6.69 26.20
C GLY A 380 -0.51 -6.58 25.58
N PRO A 381 -0.25 -7.32 24.49
CA PRO A 381 1.09 -7.45 23.90
C PRO A 381 1.60 -6.15 23.27
N LEU A 382 0.72 -5.20 22.96
CA LEU A 382 1.08 -3.91 22.35
C LEU A 382 1.13 -2.74 23.33
N ALA A 383 0.94 -3.00 24.63
CA ALA A 383 0.88 -1.94 25.64
C ALA A 383 2.24 -1.31 25.95
N ASP A 384 3.35 -2.05 25.89
CA ASP A 384 4.68 -1.58 26.27
C ASP A 384 5.71 -1.73 25.15
N VAL A 385 5.29 -1.44 23.91
CA VAL A 385 6.16 -1.52 22.74
C VAL A 385 5.76 -0.48 21.69
N VAL A 386 6.77 -0.02 20.94
CA VAL A 386 6.59 0.69 19.68
C VAL A 386 7.34 -0.09 18.62
N TYR A 387 6.59 -0.75 17.73
CA TYR A 387 7.15 -1.54 16.64
C TYR A 387 7.56 -0.68 15.44
N ARG A 388 8.56 -1.19 14.73
CA ARG A 388 9.03 -0.72 13.44
C ARG A 388 8.43 -1.62 12.34
N ASP A 389 8.10 -1.02 11.21
CA ASP A 389 7.99 -1.72 9.93
C ASP A 389 9.30 -1.55 9.12
N TRP A 390 9.38 -2.20 7.96
CA TRP A 390 10.58 -2.17 7.12
C TRP A 390 10.97 -0.78 6.63
N TYR A 391 10.00 0.12 6.50
CA TYR A 391 10.17 1.48 6.03
C TYR A 391 10.25 2.50 7.18
N THR A 392 10.49 2.01 8.40
CA THR A 392 10.72 2.82 9.59
C THR A 392 12.21 3.10 9.83
N GLY A 393 12.56 4.38 9.84
CA GLY A 393 13.88 4.86 10.27
C GLY A 393 14.19 4.53 11.75
N ARG A 394 15.41 4.82 12.20
CA ARG A 394 15.75 4.63 13.63
C ARG A 394 15.19 5.79 14.45
N HIS A 395 14.40 5.48 15.47
CA HIS A 395 13.88 6.44 16.43
C HIS A 395 15.00 7.08 17.27
N GLU A 396 14.99 8.40 17.45
CA GLU A 396 15.81 9.06 18.49
C GLU A 396 15.30 8.72 19.89
N TYR A 397 13.98 8.68 20.04
CA TYR A 397 13.25 8.26 21.23
C TYR A 397 11.91 7.66 20.79
N LYS A 398 11.25 6.93 21.67
CA LYS A 398 9.89 6.41 21.45
C LYS A 398 9.17 6.33 22.78
N ILE A 399 7.86 6.58 22.78
CA ILE A 399 7.02 6.55 23.98
C ILE A 399 6.00 5.43 23.82
N THR A 400 6.08 4.39 24.65
CA THR A 400 5.13 3.27 24.63
C THR A 400 3.76 3.72 25.18
N PRO A 401 2.65 3.04 24.83
CA PRO A 401 1.35 3.34 25.43
C PRO A 401 1.37 3.29 26.96
N LEU A 402 2.09 2.34 27.55
CA LEU A 402 2.28 2.21 28.98
C LEU A 402 3.00 3.44 29.56
N GLU A 403 4.10 3.87 28.95
CA GLU A 403 4.84 5.07 29.35
C GLU A 403 3.95 6.32 29.31
N GLY A 404 3.23 6.53 28.21
CA GLY A 404 2.32 7.68 28.06
C GLY A 404 1.19 7.71 29.11
N ILE A 405 0.69 6.55 29.53
CA ILE A 405 -0.33 6.44 30.60
C ILE A 405 0.31 6.66 31.98
N ILE A 406 1.51 6.14 32.23
CA ILE A 406 2.25 6.38 33.47
C ILE A 406 2.57 7.86 33.65
N ASP A 407 3.04 8.52 32.60
CA ASP A 407 3.32 9.96 32.61
C ASP A 407 2.09 10.80 32.95
N LYS A 408 0.90 10.30 32.58
CA LYS A 408 -0.36 10.99 32.83
C LYS A 408 -0.94 10.74 34.23
N LEU A 409 -0.82 9.53 34.76
CA LEU A 409 -1.49 9.10 35.99
C LEU A 409 -0.57 8.93 37.21
N GLY A 410 0.74 8.75 37.00
CA GLY A 410 1.69 8.31 38.01
C GLY A 410 1.82 6.77 38.06
N ARG A 411 3.06 6.27 38.21
CA ARG A 411 3.38 4.83 38.19
C ARG A 411 2.62 4.05 39.25
N GLU A 412 2.34 4.65 40.40
CA GLU A 412 1.64 4.02 41.52
C GLU A 412 0.17 3.67 41.21
N LYS A 413 -0.44 4.35 40.25
CA LYS A 413 -1.81 4.09 39.81
C LYS A 413 -1.91 3.08 38.67
N VAL A 414 -0.79 2.74 38.03
CA VAL A 414 -0.78 1.96 36.79
C VAL A 414 -0.17 0.59 37.05
N SER A 415 -0.97 -0.45 36.81
CA SER A 415 -0.48 -1.82 36.71
C SER A 415 -0.34 -2.23 35.24
N TYR A 416 0.63 -3.10 34.95
CA TYR A 416 0.89 -3.62 33.62
C TYR A 416 0.95 -5.14 33.62
N CYS A 417 0.38 -5.76 32.59
CA CYS A 417 0.69 -7.14 32.20
C CYS A 417 0.55 -7.30 30.68
N SER A 418 1.44 -8.04 30.04
CA SER A 418 1.35 -8.28 28.58
C SER A 418 0.17 -9.16 28.18
N GLY A 419 -0.38 -9.94 29.12
CA GLY A 419 -1.40 -10.96 28.82
C GLY A 419 -0.82 -12.23 28.18
N ASN A 420 0.49 -12.27 27.91
CA ASN A 420 1.19 -13.42 27.36
C ASN A 420 1.49 -14.47 28.44
N ASP A 421 1.50 -15.73 28.05
CA ASP A 421 1.88 -16.83 28.94
C ASP A 421 3.39 -16.83 29.19
N ILE A 422 3.80 -17.19 30.42
CA ILE A 422 5.18 -17.57 30.70
C ILE A 422 5.27 -19.09 30.68
N VAL A 423 6.11 -19.63 29.81
CA VAL A 423 6.16 -21.06 29.51
C VAL A 423 7.55 -21.67 29.68
N LYS A 424 7.59 -22.99 29.84
CA LYS A 424 8.78 -23.83 29.68
C LYS A 424 8.55 -24.78 28.51
N ILE A 425 9.59 -25.06 27.74
CA ILE A 425 9.53 -26.04 26.65
C ILE A 425 10.24 -27.30 27.11
N LYS A 426 9.52 -28.43 27.14
CA LYS A 426 10.06 -29.74 27.51
C LYS A 426 10.13 -30.68 26.33
N ASN A 427 11.20 -31.46 26.26
CA ASN A 427 11.28 -32.62 25.40
C ASN A 427 10.64 -33.80 26.13
N ILE A 428 9.61 -34.40 25.54
CA ILE A 428 8.78 -35.42 26.19
C ILE A 428 9.54 -36.73 26.35
N ASP A 429 10.33 -37.12 25.35
CA ASP A 429 11.07 -38.39 25.36
C ASP A 429 12.15 -38.43 26.46
N SER A 430 12.85 -37.31 26.67
CA SER A 430 13.94 -37.20 27.64
C SER A 430 13.51 -36.62 28.99
N GLY A 431 12.33 -36.00 29.08
CA GLY A 431 11.88 -35.23 30.25
C GLY A 431 12.66 -33.94 30.51
N LYS A 432 13.64 -33.60 29.65
CA LYS A 432 14.50 -32.42 29.83
C LYS A 432 13.77 -31.13 29.43
N THR A 433 14.16 -30.02 30.06
CA THR A 433 13.62 -28.69 29.78
C THR A 433 14.65 -27.86 29.02
N LEU A 434 14.18 -26.98 28.14
CA LEU A 434 15.03 -26.07 27.38
C LEU A 434 15.72 -25.06 28.33
N LYS A 435 16.99 -24.79 28.07
CA LYS A 435 17.80 -23.77 28.73
C LYS A 435 18.65 -23.01 27.72
N VAL A 436 19.09 -21.81 28.10
CA VAL A 436 20.10 -21.05 27.37
C VAL A 436 21.48 -21.45 27.90
N ASP A 437 22.41 -21.81 27.02
CA ASP A 437 23.81 -21.96 27.39
C ASP A 437 24.43 -20.59 27.62
N ASN A 438 24.93 -20.35 28.84
CA ASN A 438 25.49 -19.06 29.24
C ASN A 438 26.68 -18.61 28.38
N ALA A 439 27.47 -19.56 27.84
CA ALA A 439 28.67 -19.24 27.07
C ALA A 439 28.33 -18.91 25.61
N SER A 440 27.55 -19.75 24.94
CA SER A 440 27.24 -19.59 23.51
C SER A 440 25.92 -18.86 23.22
N LYS A 441 25.06 -18.68 24.23
CA LYS A 441 23.66 -18.23 24.10
C LYS A 441 22.78 -19.16 23.25
N ASN A 442 23.28 -20.34 22.89
CA ASN A 442 22.53 -21.36 22.16
C ASN A 442 21.50 -22.04 23.06
N LEU A 443 20.41 -22.51 22.47
CA LEU A 443 19.35 -23.23 23.18
C LEU A 443 19.69 -24.72 23.22
N MET A 444 19.53 -25.34 24.38
CA MET A 444 19.77 -26.78 24.58
C MET A 444 18.82 -27.39 25.61
N PHE A 445 18.62 -28.70 25.57
CA PHE A 445 17.85 -29.41 26.61
C PHE A 445 18.74 -29.85 27.78
N GLY A 446 18.42 -29.34 28.98
CA GLY A 446 19.09 -29.64 30.24
C GLY A 446 18.21 -30.35 31.26
N ASN A 447 18.82 -30.88 32.33
CA ASN A 447 18.11 -31.65 33.37
C ASN A 447 17.14 -30.78 34.20
N GLU A 448 16.01 -31.37 34.60
CA GLU A 448 14.85 -30.70 35.20
C GLU A 448 15.11 -30.00 36.56
N SER A 449 16.18 -30.36 37.27
CA SER A 449 16.45 -29.92 38.66
C SER A 449 17.37 -28.69 38.79
N SER A 450 17.81 -28.07 37.70
CA SER A 450 18.70 -26.89 37.77
C SER A 450 17.89 -25.59 37.90
N LYS A 451 18.45 -24.61 38.63
CA LYS A 451 18.01 -23.20 38.60
C LYS A 451 18.21 -22.53 37.23
N GLU A 452 18.70 -23.27 36.23
CA GLU A 452 19.10 -22.80 34.90
C GLU A 452 18.03 -23.06 33.82
N ASN A 453 16.91 -23.71 34.14
CA ASN A 453 15.84 -23.91 33.16
C ASN A 453 15.23 -22.58 32.73
N GLU A 454 15.23 -22.32 31.43
CA GLU A 454 14.76 -21.07 30.88
C GLU A 454 13.24 -20.98 30.92
N LYS A 455 12.74 -19.76 31.10
CA LYS A 455 11.33 -19.41 30.93
C LYS A 455 11.22 -18.48 29.73
N PHE A 456 10.17 -18.65 28.96
CA PHE A 456 9.90 -17.79 27.82
C PHE A 456 8.58 -17.07 28.02
N GLU A 457 8.56 -15.78 27.73
CA GLU A 457 7.31 -15.11 27.38
C GLU A 457 6.93 -15.54 25.96
N LEU A 458 5.74 -16.14 25.83
CA LEU A 458 5.18 -16.61 24.55
C LEU A 458 4.11 -15.64 24.07
N SER A 459 4.39 -14.94 22.98
CA SER A 459 3.39 -14.12 22.29
C SER A 459 2.85 -14.87 21.08
N ASP A 460 1.53 -15.05 21.02
CA ASP A 460 0.80 -15.67 19.90
C ASP A 460 0.25 -14.58 18.97
N TRP A 461 0.78 -14.54 17.75
CA TRP A 461 0.41 -13.59 16.69
C TRP A 461 -0.62 -14.17 15.71
N GLY A 462 -1.16 -15.36 15.99
CA GLY A 462 -2.10 -16.07 15.13
C GLY A 462 -1.43 -16.85 14.00
N TRP A 463 -2.20 -17.75 13.39
CA TRP A 463 -1.77 -18.58 12.25
C TRP A 463 -0.43 -19.30 12.51
N ASP A 464 -0.34 -19.91 13.68
CA ASP A 464 0.82 -20.62 14.24
C ASP A 464 2.07 -19.76 14.49
N SER A 465 2.08 -18.46 14.13
CA SER A 465 3.22 -17.57 14.33
C SER A 465 3.32 -17.13 15.79
N CYS A 466 4.39 -17.55 16.45
CA CYS A 466 4.70 -17.15 17.83
C CYS A 466 6.09 -16.53 17.93
N THR A 467 6.28 -15.67 18.92
CA THR A 467 7.61 -15.18 19.33
C THR A 467 7.88 -15.62 20.76
N LEU A 468 9.12 -16.00 21.04
CA LEU A 468 9.58 -16.46 22.35
C LEU A 468 10.66 -15.50 22.86
N ARG A 469 10.42 -14.82 23.98
CA ARG A 469 11.42 -13.97 24.65
C ARG A 469 11.96 -14.68 25.88
N SER A 470 13.26 -14.94 25.92
CA SER A 470 13.93 -15.46 27.12
C SER A 470 13.81 -14.44 28.24
N ILE A 471 13.32 -14.90 29.40
CA ILE A 471 13.18 -14.06 30.59
C ILE A 471 14.54 -13.80 31.23
N SER A 472 15.45 -14.78 31.20
CA SER A 472 16.75 -14.62 31.85
C SER A 472 17.72 -13.73 31.06
N GLU A 473 17.64 -13.75 29.73
CA GLU A 473 18.51 -12.97 28.84
C GLU A 473 17.89 -11.64 28.41
N ASP A 474 16.58 -11.50 28.57
CA ASP A 474 15.80 -10.37 28.06
C ASP A 474 15.94 -10.17 26.54
N LYS A 475 15.96 -11.29 25.80
CA LYS A 475 16.12 -11.33 24.33
C LYS A 475 15.10 -12.24 23.69
N TYR A 476 14.70 -11.91 22.47
CA TYR A 476 13.97 -12.83 21.61
C TYR A 476 14.87 -13.99 21.16
N LEU A 477 14.25 -15.16 21.03
CA LEU A 477 14.86 -16.27 20.31
C LEU A 477 14.99 -15.89 18.84
N THR A 478 16.10 -16.27 18.22
CA THR A 478 16.38 -16.06 16.79
C THR A 478 17.22 -17.22 16.24
N THR A 479 17.48 -17.23 14.93
CA THR A 479 18.29 -18.26 14.29
C THR A 479 19.10 -17.75 13.09
N ASN A 480 20.31 -18.28 12.94
CA ASN A 480 21.15 -18.15 11.73
C ASN A 480 20.88 -19.28 10.70
N ASP A 481 19.69 -19.89 10.75
CA ASP A 481 19.27 -21.10 10.00
C ASP A 481 20.03 -22.39 10.36
N LYS A 482 20.82 -22.38 11.43
CA LYS A 482 21.52 -23.55 11.95
C LYS A 482 21.37 -23.68 13.46
N ASP A 483 21.75 -22.64 14.18
CA ASP A 483 21.69 -22.54 15.63
C ASP A 483 20.48 -21.67 16.04
N ILE A 484 19.86 -22.00 17.17
CA ILE A 484 18.86 -21.14 17.81
C ILE A 484 19.49 -20.50 19.04
N THR A 485 19.39 -19.18 19.15
CA THR A 485 19.98 -18.38 20.23
C THR A 485 18.97 -17.43 20.85
N ALA A 486 19.18 -17.06 22.11
CA ALA A 486 18.46 -15.95 22.77
C ALA A 486 19.28 -14.67 22.67
N ASN A 487 19.24 -13.99 21.52
CA ASN A 487 20.17 -12.89 21.23
C ASN A 487 19.54 -11.69 20.49
N ALA A 488 18.29 -11.77 20.06
CA ALA A 488 17.65 -10.68 19.33
C ALA A 488 17.02 -9.63 20.27
N ASP A 489 17.32 -8.35 20.03
CA ASP A 489 16.73 -7.21 20.75
C ASP A 489 15.30 -6.90 20.30
N GLU A 490 15.01 -7.13 19.03
CA GLU A 490 13.73 -6.82 18.40
C GLU A 490 13.32 -7.94 17.44
N VAL A 491 12.01 -8.04 17.20
CA VAL A 491 11.45 -8.90 16.15
C VAL A 491 11.43 -8.09 14.87
N PHE A 492 12.51 -8.17 14.10
CA PHE A 492 12.71 -7.31 12.92
C PHE A 492 13.75 -7.90 11.97
N GLY A 493 13.53 -7.72 10.66
CA GLY A 493 14.46 -8.14 9.62
C GLY A 493 13.71 -8.46 8.32
N TRP A 494 14.45 -8.58 7.21
CA TRP A 494 13.87 -9.05 5.94
C TRP A 494 13.34 -10.48 6.08
N PHE A 495 14.14 -11.33 6.69
CA PHE A 495 13.72 -12.64 7.18
C PHE A 495 13.53 -12.53 8.69
N VAL A 496 12.29 -12.53 9.16
CA VAL A 496 11.95 -12.36 10.57
C VAL A 496 12.22 -13.67 11.32
N ARG A 497 13.47 -13.86 11.71
CA ARG A 497 14.02 -15.11 12.26
C ARG A 497 13.60 -15.38 13.70
N GLU A 498 12.95 -14.41 14.32
CA GLU A 498 12.40 -14.48 15.68
C GLU A 498 11.02 -15.14 15.74
N VAL A 499 10.40 -15.39 14.57
CA VAL A 499 9.14 -16.12 14.46
C VAL A 499 9.40 -17.62 14.47
N PHE A 500 8.68 -18.32 15.34
CA PHE A 500 8.62 -19.78 15.36
C PHE A 500 7.18 -20.23 15.13
N LYS A 501 7.00 -21.22 14.26
CA LYS A 501 5.68 -21.79 13.98
C LYS A 501 5.37 -22.86 15.00
N VAL A 502 4.44 -22.60 15.90
CA VAL A 502 4.05 -23.50 16.99
C VAL A 502 2.69 -24.12 16.66
N LYS A 503 2.68 -25.42 16.41
CA LYS A 503 1.48 -26.18 16.05
C LYS A 503 1.13 -27.16 17.16
N GLU A 504 -0.12 -27.18 17.58
CA GLU A 504 -0.63 -28.16 18.53
C GLU A 504 -0.85 -29.52 17.84
N CYS A 505 -0.42 -30.58 18.53
CA CYS A 505 -0.45 -31.95 18.06
C CYS A 505 -1.25 -32.83 19.04
N LYS A 506 -1.33 -34.15 18.78
CA LYS A 506 -2.06 -35.07 19.66
C LYS A 506 -1.49 -35.05 21.09
N ASN A 507 -2.36 -35.27 22.08
CA ASN A 507 -2.02 -35.34 23.52
C ASN A 507 -1.41 -34.06 24.11
N ASN A 508 -1.73 -32.88 23.55
CA ASN A 508 -1.18 -31.57 23.95
C ASN A 508 0.34 -31.46 23.75
N ASN A 509 0.91 -32.29 22.86
CA ASN A 509 2.25 -32.11 22.36
C ASN A 509 2.25 -30.96 21.35
N VAL A 510 3.41 -30.39 21.07
CA VAL A 510 3.57 -29.36 20.05
C VAL A 510 4.72 -29.70 19.11
N SER A 511 4.59 -29.15 17.92
CA SER A 511 5.64 -29.09 16.92
C SER A 511 6.07 -27.64 16.77
N ILE A 512 7.37 -27.40 16.84
CA ILE A 512 7.95 -26.07 16.66
C ILE A 512 8.84 -26.11 15.42
N ASN A 513 8.57 -25.21 14.49
CA ASN A 513 9.37 -24.99 13.29
C ASN A 513 9.97 -23.57 13.32
N SER A 514 11.08 -23.36 12.62
CA SER A 514 11.64 -22.02 12.41
C SER A 514 10.73 -21.18 11.51
N TRP A 515 11.06 -19.88 11.40
CA TRP A 515 10.37 -18.86 10.60
C TRP A 515 10.00 -19.31 9.17
N ASN A 516 10.84 -20.11 8.53
CA ASN A 516 10.68 -20.64 7.16
C ASN A 516 10.11 -22.07 7.11
N ASN A 517 9.41 -22.53 8.15
CA ASN A 517 8.88 -23.89 8.29
C ASN A 517 9.94 -25.01 8.31
N SER A 518 11.23 -24.72 8.56
CA SER A 518 12.24 -25.77 8.75
C SER A 518 12.05 -26.47 10.08
N ASN A 519 12.33 -27.79 10.08
CA ASN A 519 12.21 -28.64 11.26
C ASN A 519 13.35 -28.38 12.24
N LEU A 520 13.03 -28.46 13.54
CA LEU A 520 14.03 -28.42 14.60
C LEU A 520 14.49 -29.84 14.98
N TYR A 521 15.77 -29.97 15.32
CA TYR A 521 16.36 -31.23 15.78
C TYR A 521 17.38 -31.00 16.90
N LEU A 522 17.76 -32.08 17.58
CA LEU A 522 18.87 -32.07 18.54
C LEU A 522 20.13 -32.66 17.94
N ASP A 523 21.24 -31.94 18.12
CA ASP A 523 22.58 -32.47 17.85
C ASP A 523 23.06 -33.39 18.98
N GLN A 524 24.29 -33.92 18.82
CA GLN A 524 24.91 -34.86 19.75
C GLN A 524 25.12 -34.27 21.16
N ASP A 525 25.23 -32.95 21.25
CA ASP A 525 25.46 -32.21 22.50
C ASP A 525 24.13 -31.66 23.09
N SER A 526 22.99 -32.10 22.56
CA SER A 526 21.62 -31.69 22.97
C SER A 526 21.29 -30.22 22.68
N TYR A 527 22.02 -29.55 21.79
CA TYR A 527 21.65 -28.23 21.30
C TYR A 527 20.53 -28.32 20.27
N LEU A 528 19.64 -27.34 20.33
CA LEU A 528 18.56 -27.15 19.39
C LEU A 528 19.10 -26.54 18.10
N LYS A 529 18.89 -27.23 16.99
CA LYS A 529 19.34 -26.84 15.66
C LYS A 529 18.18 -26.77 14.67
N VAL A 530 18.38 -26.01 13.59
CA VAL A 530 17.47 -25.94 12.45
C VAL A 530 18.03 -26.80 11.32
N ASN A 531 17.19 -27.65 10.70
CA ASN A 531 17.59 -28.35 9.49
C ASN A 531 17.75 -27.35 8.33
N ASP A 532 18.93 -27.29 7.73
CA ASP A 532 19.21 -26.46 6.56
C ASP A 532 18.30 -26.87 5.37
N MET A 533 17.88 -25.90 4.58
CA MET A 533 17.16 -26.09 3.32
C MET A 533 17.96 -26.94 2.31
N GLN A 534 19.30 -26.94 2.35
CA GLN A 534 20.12 -27.80 1.48
C GLN A 534 19.96 -29.30 1.76
N ASP A 535 19.60 -29.68 3.00
CA ASP A 535 19.38 -31.09 3.37
C ASP A 535 18.03 -31.63 2.85
N LYS A 536 17.07 -30.78 2.42
CA LYS A 536 15.80 -31.22 1.81
C LYS A 536 15.98 -31.79 0.40
N VAL A 537 17.02 -31.38 -0.34
CA VAL A 537 17.32 -31.90 -1.68
C VAL A 537 18.02 -33.26 -1.59
N ASN A 538 18.76 -33.51 -0.51
CA ASN A 538 19.39 -34.79 -0.23
C ASN A 538 18.55 -35.59 0.77
N ASN A 539 17.39 -36.08 0.32
CA ASN A 539 16.55 -37.05 1.04
C ASN A 539 17.20 -38.45 1.15
N SER A 540 18.53 -38.49 1.27
CA SER A 540 19.35 -39.67 1.44
C SER A 540 20.50 -39.30 2.35
N LEU A 541 20.25 -39.33 3.66
CA LEU A 541 21.18 -39.79 4.70
C LEU A 541 20.40 -39.75 6.02
N GLU A 542 20.00 -40.94 6.48
CA GLU A 542 19.76 -41.17 7.91
C GLU A 542 21.08 -40.89 8.64
N ASP A 543 21.31 -39.63 9.00
CA ASP A 543 22.35 -39.28 9.95
C ASP A 543 21.83 -39.78 11.32
N HIS A 544 22.20 -41.01 11.68
CA HIS A 544 21.76 -41.74 12.88
C HIS A 544 21.99 -40.99 14.22
N ASN A 545 22.53 -39.77 14.18
CA ASN A 545 22.86 -38.93 15.32
C ASN A 545 21.99 -37.66 15.46
N ARG A 546 20.95 -37.44 14.62
CA ARG A 546 20.02 -36.30 14.76
C ARG A 546 18.67 -36.75 15.31
N LEU A 547 18.24 -36.17 16.44
CA LEU A 547 16.95 -36.46 17.04
C LEU A 547 15.90 -35.44 16.58
N ASN A 548 15.00 -35.86 15.69
CA ASN A 548 13.86 -35.05 15.25
C ASN A 548 12.95 -34.74 16.45
N LEU A 549 12.50 -33.48 16.56
CA LEU A 549 11.66 -32.98 17.65
C LEU A 549 10.17 -32.81 17.30
N GLN A 550 9.77 -33.15 16.07
CA GLN A 550 8.38 -33.12 15.65
C GLN A 550 7.51 -33.98 16.59
N ASP A 551 6.41 -33.40 17.06
CA ASP A 551 5.44 -33.96 18.01
C ASP A 551 6.03 -34.40 19.37
N LYS A 552 7.26 -33.98 19.69
CA LYS A 552 8.02 -34.41 20.88
C LYS A 552 8.27 -33.30 21.89
N LEU A 553 7.71 -32.12 21.65
CA LEU A 553 7.80 -30.98 22.56
C LEU A 553 6.50 -30.78 23.32
N LYS A 554 6.59 -30.23 24.53
CA LYS A 554 5.45 -29.80 25.32
C LYS A 554 5.71 -28.39 25.84
N ILE A 555 4.76 -27.50 25.63
CA ILE A 555 4.75 -26.16 26.23
C ILE A 555 4.04 -26.26 27.58
N GLU A 556 4.81 -26.16 28.65
CA GLU A 556 4.28 -26.13 30.02
C GLU A 556 4.11 -24.69 30.48
N LYS A 557 2.86 -24.31 30.71
CA LYS A 557 2.49 -23.00 31.24
C LYS A 557 2.89 -22.87 32.71
N ILE A 558 3.72 -21.88 33.02
CA ILE A 558 4.19 -21.54 34.38
C ILE A 558 3.36 -20.40 34.96
N LEU A 559 3.00 -19.44 34.11
CA LEU A 559 2.09 -18.35 34.44
C LEU A 559 1.09 -18.22 33.29
N ASP A 560 -0.18 -18.09 33.65
CA ASP A 560 -1.26 -17.84 32.71
C ASP A 560 -1.50 -16.34 32.56
N GLY A 561 -1.07 -15.80 31.42
CA GLY A 561 -1.08 -14.37 31.18
C GLY A 561 -2.49 -13.79 31.15
N LYS A 562 -3.44 -14.54 30.59
CA LYS A 562 -4.86 -14.19 30.57
C LYS A 562 -5.44 -14.12 31.99
N SER A 563 -5.09 -15.07 32.84
CA SER A 563 -5.52 -15.09 34.24
C SER A 563 -4.93 -13.92 35.05
N GLU A 564 -3.67 -13.54 34.80
CA GLU A 564 -3.08 -12.34 35.42
C GLU A 564 -3.75 -11.05 34.93
N ALA A 565 -4.09 -10.98 33.63
CA ALA A 565 -4.83 -9.86 33.07
C ALA A 565 -6.22 -9.69 33.69
N VAL A 566 -6.95 -10.80 33.89
CA VAL A 566 -8.24 -10.80 34.61
C VAL A 566 -8.07 -10.25 36.03
N LYS A 567 -7.10 -10.77 36.80
CA LYS A 567 -6.83 -10.24 38.15
C LYS A 567 -6.47 -8.76 38.15
N ALA A 568 -5.68 -8.30 37.18
CA ALA A 568 -5.32 -6.89 37.06
C ALA A 568 -6.55 -6.02 36.77
N ALA A 569 -7.45 -6.49 35.90
CA ALA A 569 -8.69 -5.83 35.55
C ALA A 569 -9.69 -5.77 36.71
N GLU A 570 -9.90 -6.86 37.47
CA GLU A 570 -10.76 -6.89 38.66
C GLU A 570 -10.33 -5.87 39.73
N ASN A 571 -9.02 -5.59 39.81
CA ASN A 571 -8.43 -4.69 40.79
C ASN A 571 -8.24 -3.25 40.27
N SER A 572 -8.86 -2.88 39.16
CA SER A 572 -8.72 -1.57 38.51
C SER A 572 -10.07 -0.92 38.26
N ASP A 573 -10.12 0.42 38.29
CA ASP A 573 -11.32 1.18 37.96
C ASP A 573 -11.64 1.08 36.46
N VAL A 574 -10.60 1.01 35.65
CA VAL A 574 -10.63 0.87 34.18
C VAL A 574 -9.52 -0.11 33.75
N ALA A 575 -9.85 -0.98 32.79
CA ALA A 575 -8.89 -1.83 32.10
C ALA A 575 -8.68 -1.34 30.67
N MET A 576 -7.44 -1.13 30.25
CA MET A 576 -7.07 -0.70 28.90
C MET A 576 -6.33 -1.83 28.21
N VAL A 577 -6.93 -2.42 27.17
CA VAL A 577 -6.39 -3.60 26.48
C VAL A 577 -5.87 -3.21 25.10
N PHE A 578 -4.58 -3.47 24.85
CA PHE A 578 -3.83 -3.11 23.65
C PHE A 578 -3.59 -4.35 22.80
N VAL A 579 -4.24 -4.40 21.63
CA VAL A 579 -4.24 -5.54 20.70
C VAL A 579 -4.03 -5.06 19.26
N GLY A 580 -3.74 -5.98 18.35
CA GLY A 580 -3.49 -5.69 16.94
C GLY A 580 -2.52 -6.67 16.32
N ASN A 581 -1.54 -6.19 15.57
CA ASN A 581 -0.52 -7.01 14.93
C ASN A 581 0.91 -6.55 15.27
N ASN A 582 1.89 -7.39 14.92
CA ASN A 582 3.25 -6.94 14.71
C ASN A 582 3.41 -6.60 13.22
N PRO A 583 3.96 -5.43 12.84
CA PRO A 583 4.06 -4.99 11.43
C PRO A 583 4.85 -5.91 10.50
N VAL A 584 5.66 -6.83 11.03
CA VAL A 584 6.48 -7.74 10.20
C VAL A 584 6.06 -9.22 10.32
N ILE A 585 4.92 -9.52 10.96
CA ILE A 585 4.43 -10.88 11.16
C ILE A 585 3.02 -11.02 10.56
N ASN A 586 2.81 -12.08 9.78
CA ASN A 586 1.51 -12.46 9.17
C ASN A 586 0.89 -11.42 8.22
N GLY A 587 1.63 -10.39 7.86
CA GLY A 587 1.27 -9.35 6.89
C GLY A 587 2.42 -8.36 6.80
N LYS A 588 3.08 -8.31 5.65
CA LYS A 588 4.14 -7.36 5.28
C LYS A 588 4.43 -7.52 3.79
N GLU A 589 5.35 -6.72 3.25
CA GLU A 589 5.96 -7.02 1.95
C GLU A 589 6.44 -8.50 1.86
N GLU A 590 6.19 -9.14 0.71
CA GLU A 590 6.31 -10.59 0.43
C GLU A 590 5.28 -11.50 1.12
N ILE A 591 4.40 -11.00 2.00
CA ILE A 591 3.46 -11.83 2.78
C ILE A 591 2.09 -11.16 2.90
N ASP A 592 1.10 -11.65 2.16
CA ASP A 592 -0.31 -11.29 2.38
C ASP A 592 -0.87 -11.94 3.66
N ARG A 593 -1.89 -11.32 4.25
CA ARG A 593 -2.59 -11.84 5.43
C ARG A 593 -3.48 -13.02 5.08
N GLU A 594 -3.42 -14.06 5.90
CA GLU A 594 -4.31 -15.23 5.78
C GLU A 594 -5.77 -14.89 6.13
N ASP A 595 -5.99 -14.01 7.11
CA ASP A 595 -7.34 -13.56 7.52
C ASP A 595 -7.28 -12.13 8.10
N ILE A 596 -8.44 -11.49 8.21
CA ILE A 596 -8.65 -10.12 8.68
C ILE A 596 -8.97 -10.02 10.18
N THR A 597 -9.04 -11.13 10.91
CA THR A 597 -9.28 -11.14 12.36
C THR A 597 -8.04 -10.74 13.18
N LEU A 598 -8.24 -10.48 14.48
CA LEU A 598 -7.16 -10.47 15.45
C LEU A 598 -6.67 -11.90 15.71
N ALA A 599 -5.42 -12.03 16.18
CA ALA A 599 -4.93 -13.29 16.71
C ALA A 599 -5.90 -13.83 17.78
N LYS A 600 -6.22 -15.13 17.72
CA LYS A 600 -7.22 -15.74 18.60
C LYS A 600 -6.93 -15.50 20.08
N ALA A 601 -5.67 -15.62 20.50
CA ALA A 601 -5.24 -15.37 21.88
C ALA A 601 -5.56 -13.93 22.34
N GLN A 602 -5.41 -12.95 21.45
CA GLN A 602 -5.72 -11.54 21.77
C GLN A 602 -7.23 -11.32 21.90
N GLU A 603 -8.05 -11.90 21.02
CA GLU A 603 -9.52 -11.80 21.15
C GLU A 603 -10.02 -12.48 22.44
N GLU A 604 -9.46 -13.63 22.79
CA GLU A 604 -9.76 -14.31 24.07
C GLU A 604 -9.31 -13.50 25.30
N LEU A 605 -8.19 -12.80 25.21
CA LEU A 605 -7.73 -11.88 26.25
C LEU A 605 -8.72 -10.75 26.47
N VAL A 606 -9.18 -10.10 25.39
CA VAL A 606 -10.20 -9.02 25.48
C VAL A 606 -11.49 -9.54 26.12
N LYS A 607 -11.98 -10.70 25.67
CA LYS A 607 -13.19 -11.36 26.23
C LYS A 607 -13.08 -11.55 27.74
N ALA A 608 -12.01 -12.20 28.19
CA ALA A 608 -11.81 -12.50 29.61
C ALA A 608 -11.67 -11.23 30.47
N VAL A 609 -10.93 -10.22 29.99
CA VAL A 609 -10.77 -8.95 30.70
C VAL A 609 -12.12 -8.23 30.83
N TYR A 610 -12.89 -8.12 29.74
CA TYR A 610 -14.20 -7.44 29.76
C TYR A 610 -15.21 -8.15 30.66
N GLU A 611 -15.24 -9.49 30.65
CA GLU A 611 -16.10 -10.28 31.55
C GLU A 611 -15.80 -10.00 33.04
N SER A 612 -14.53 -9.75 33.37
CA SER A 612 -14.10 -9.42 34.73
C SER A 612 -14.27 -7.93 35.09
N ASN A 613 -14.17 -7.04 34.11
CA ASN A 613 -14.31 -5.60 34.29
C ASN A 613 -15.00 -4.95 33.08
N PRO A 614 -16.29 -4.58 33.17
CA PRO A 614 -17.02 -3.98 32.05
C PRO A 614 -16.53 -2.56 31.70
N ASN A 615 -15.73 -1.92 32.56
CA ASN A 615 -15.06 -0.65 32.27
C ASN A 615 -13.78 -0.89 31.46
N THR A 616 -13.90 -1.65 30.36
CA THR A 616 -12.79 -1.99 29.48
C THR A 616 -12.74 -1.04 28.28
N ILE A 617 -11.56 -0.55 27.96
CA ILE A 617 -11.25 0.15 26.70
C ILE A 617 -10.38 -0.78 25.87
N VAL A 618 -10.66 -0.88 24.58
CA VAL A 618 -9.75 -1.56 23.64
C VAL A 618 -9.07 -0.53 22.75
N VAL A 619 -7.74 -0.62 22.65
CA VAL A 619 -6.93 0.14 21.71
C VAL A 619 -6.34 -0.83 20.71
N VAL A 620 -6.78 -0.72 19.46
CA VAL A 620 -6.23 -1.48 18.34
C VAL A 620 -5.05 -0.69 17.78
N VAL A 621 -3.82 -1.19 18.02
CA VAL A 621 -2.60 -0.67 17.39
C VAL A 621 -2.26 -1.61 16.25
N GLY A 622 -2.49 -1.19 15.00
CA GLY A 622 -2.40 -2.12 13.88
C GLY A 622 -2.23 -1.49 12.51
N SER A 623 -1.61 -2.27 11.63
CA SER A 623 -1.27 -1.93 10.26
C SER A 623 -2.42 -2.05 9.26
N TYR A 624 -3.55 -2.64 9.68
CA TYR A 624 -4.63 -3.06 8.77
C TYR A 624 -6.03 -2.84 9.36
N PRO A 625 -7.09 -2.91 8.55
CA PRO A 625 -8.45 -3.17 9.03
C PRO A 625 -8.59 -4.54 9.72
N PHE A 626 -9.40 -4.60 10.78
CA PHE A 626 -9.66 -5.84 11.52
C PHE A 626 -11.15 -6.17 11.66
N ALA A 627 -11.49 -7.45 11.51
CA ALA A 627 -12.81 -8.00 11.86
C ALA A 627 -12.90 -8.23 13.38
N ILE A 628 -13.34 -7.22 14.12
CA ILE A 628 -13.41 -7.22 15.60
C ILE A 628 -14.85 -7.28 16.13
N ASN A 629 -15.70 -8.12 15.54
CA ASN A 629 -17.15 -8.12 15.79
C ASN A 629 -17.53 -8.23 17.28
N PHE A 630 -16.92 -9.16 18.04
CA PHE A 630 -17.19 -9.28 19.48
C PHE A 630 -16.85 -7.99 20.24
N ILE A 631 -15.72 -7.37 19.88
CA ILE A 631 -15.23 -6.15 20.53
C ILE A 631 -16.19 -5.00 20.24
N ASP A 632 -16.58 -4.81 18.97
CA ASP A 632 -17.57 -3.80 18.56
C ASP A 632 -18.93 -4.00 19.24
N GLU A 633 -19.39 -5.24 19.42
CA GLU A 633 -20.67 -5.50 20.08
C GLU A 633 -20.62 -5.16 21.58
N ASN A 634 -19.53 -5.52 22.27
CA ASN A 634 -19.50 -5.56 23.73
C ASN A 634 -18.73 -4.41 24.40
N ILE A 635 -17.60 -3.98 23.84
CA ILE A 635 -16.70 -3.02 24.51
C ILE A 635 -17.25 -1.60 24.44
N PRO A 636 -17.26 -0.83 25.54
CA PRO A 636 -17.84 0.52 25.56
C PRO A 636 -17.05 1.54 24.75
N ALA A 637 -15.72 1.46 24.72
CA ALA A 637 -14.88 2.39 23.98
C ALA A 637 -13.76 1.66 23.20
N ILE A 638 -13.61 2.02 21.93
CA ILE A 638 -12.64 1.40 21.02
C ILE A 638 -11.88 2.51 20.27
N LEU A 639 -10.55 2.47 20.36
CA LEU A 639 -9.64 3.32 19.60
C LEU A 639 -8.89 2.48 18.55
N TYR A 640 -8.56 3.10 17.42
CA TYR A 640 -7.64 2.55 16.43
C TYR A 640 -6.52 3.56 16.13
N THR A 641 -5.29 3.05 15.98
CA THR A 641 -4.13 3.79 15.49
C THR A 641 -3.13 2.86 14.80
N ALA A 642 -2.32 3.39 13.88
CA ALA A 642 -1.26 2.63 13.21
C ALA A 642 0.06 2.62 14.02
N HIS A 643 1.01 1.81 13.58
CA HIS A 643 2.35 1.70 14.19
C HIS A 643 3.31 2.81 13.71
N GLY A 644 4.60 2.68 14.05
CA GLY A 644 5.70 3.48 13.49
C GLY A 644 6.03 4.75 14.28
N CYS A 645 5.03 5.46 14.81
CA CYS A 645 5.28 6.80 15.37
C CYS A 645 6.07 6.80 16.70
N GLN A 646 7.03 7.73 16.82
CA GLN A 646 7.78 7.98 18.05
C GLN A 646 6.92 8.51 19.22
N GLU A 647 5.78 9.11 18.93
CA GLU A 647 4.86 9.74 19.91
C GLU A 647 3.59 8.91 20.18
N LEU A 648 3.61 7.62 19.83
CA LEU A 648 2.44 6.73 19.94
C LEU A 648 1.78 6.79 21.31
N GLY A 649 2.54 6.60 22.39
CA GLY A 649 2.02 6.61 23.75
C GLY A 649 1.52 7.97 24.22
N SER A 650 2.21 9.06 23.87
CA SER A 650 1.76 10.43 24.15
C SER A 650 0.40 10.70 23.53
N ALA A 651 0.23 10.37 22.25
CA ALA A 651 -1.02 10.61 21.52
C ALA A 651 -2.17 9.80 22.10
N ILE A 652 -1.97 8.50 22.34
CA ILE A 652 -2.98 7.63 22.95
C ILE A 652 -3.41 8.17 24.32
N SER A 653 -2.44 8.56 25.16
CA SER A 653 -2.71 9.14 26.47
C SER A 653 -3.53 10.43 26.36
N ASN A 654 -3.13 11.35 25.48
CA ASN A 654 -3.84 12.60 25.26
C ASN A 654 -5.30 12.39 24.81
N VAL A 655 -5.56 11.38 23.98
CA VAL A 655 -6.93 10.99 23.60
C VAL A 655 -7.68 10.42 24.79
N LEU A 656 -7.13 9.41 25.46
CA LEU A 656 -7.80 8.72 26.56
C LEU A 656 -8.24 9.67 27.68
N PHE A 657 -7.46 10.71 27.95
CA PHE A 657 -7.70 11.67 29.03
C PHE A 657 -8.23 13.03 28.56
N GLY A 658 -8.53 13.19 27.26
CA GLY A 658 -9.21 14.37 26.72
C GLY A 658 -8.36 15.64 26.60
N ASP A 659 -7.02 15.52 26.61
CA ASP A 659 -6.15 16.64 26.21
C ASP A 659 -6.24 16.90 24.71
N TYR A 660 -6.57 15.85 23.95
CA TYR A 660 -6.90 15.91 22.53
C TYR A 660 -8.27 15.27 22.30
N SER A 661 -9.11 15.92 21.50
CA SER A 661 -10.39 15.34 21.06
C SER A 661 -10.15 14.57 19.75
N PRO A 662 -10.35 13.24 19.73
CA PRO A 662 -10.02 12.43 18.57
C PRO A 662 -10.87 12.85 17.36
N SER A 663 -10.24 12.83 16.20
CA SER A 663 -10.85 13.32 14.96
C SER A 663 -10.31 12.63 13.71
N GLY A 664 -9.54 11.54 13.88
CA GLY A 664 -9.19 10.67 12.77
C GLY A 664 -10.45 10.04 12.16
N ARG A 665 -10.36 9.66 10.88
CA ARG A 665 -11.42 9.00 10.12
C ARG A 665 -10.82 7.84 9.34
N LEU A 666 -11.46 6.67 9.35
CA LEU A 666 -10.97 5.50 8.61
C LEU A 666 -10.79 5.80 7.12
N SER A 667 -9.64 5.40 6.58
CA SER A 667 -9.28 5.45 5.15
C SER A 667 -9.73 4.22 4.35
N MET A 668 -10.22 3.18 5.04
CA MET A 668 -10.72 1.93 4.46
C MET A 668 -12.04 1.51 5.10
N THR A 669 -12.81 0.72 4.35
CA THR A 669 -13.96 -0.01 4.88
C THR A 669 -13.48 -1.20 5.70
N TRP A 670 -13.98 -1.35 6.94
CA TRP A 670 -13.71 -2.51 7.78
C TRP A 670 -14.81 -3.55 7.60
N TYR A 671 -14.45 -4.72 7.11
CA TYR A 671 -15.37 -5.83 6.87
C TYR A 671 -15.55 -6.68 8.14
N LYS A 672 -16.70 -7.36 8.25
CA LYS A 672 -17.06 -8.24 9.36
C LYS A 672 -16.37 -9.60 9.28
N ASP A 673 -16.11 -10.11 8.09
CA ASP A 673 -15.40 -11.38 7.87
C ASP A 673 -14.93 -11.52 6.41
N LEU A 674 -14.09 -12.53 6.15
CA LEU A 674 -13.57 -12.82 4.80
C LEU A 674 -14.63 -13.23 3.77
N LYS A 675 -15.79 -13.76 4.18
CA LYS A 675 -16.89 -14.09 3.26
C LYS A 675 -17.51 -12.81 2.68
N GLN A 676 -17.14 -11.66 3.22
CA GLN A 676 -17.48 -10.37 2.64
C GLN A 676 -16.59 -9.93 1.48
N LEU A 677 -15.50 -10.65 1.20
CA LEU A 677 -14.51 -10.31 0.19
C LEU A 677 -14.43 -11.39 -0.90
N PRO A 678 -14.32 -11.03 -2.18
CA PRO A 678 -13.96 -11.99 -3.22
C PRO A 678 -12.47 -12.40 -3.09
N PRO A 679 -11.92 -13.28 -3.95
CA PRO A 679 -10.49 -13.60 -3.94
C PRO A 679 -9.60 -12.35 -4.02
N ILE A 680 -8.42 -12.36 -3.37
CA ILE A 680 -7.52 -11.19 -3.34
C ILE A 680 -7.02 -10.79 -4.74
N ASN A 681 -6.88 -11.75 -5.64
CA ASN A 681 -6.50 -11.54 -7.04
C ASN A 681 -7.67 -11.10 -7.95
N ASP A 682 -8.85 -10.82 -7.38
CA ASP A 682 -9.95 -10.16 -8.10
C ASP A 682 -9.76 -8.64 -8.03
N TYR A 683 -9.34 -8.06 -9.17
CA TYR A 683 -9.07 -6.63 -9.34
C TYR A 683 -10.29 -5.83 -9.84
N ASP A 684 -11.44 -6.48 -10.08
CA ASP A 684 -12.67 -5.78 -10.46
C ASP A 684 -13.43 -5.35 -9.20
N ILE A 685 -13.27 -4.09 -8.78
CA ILE A 685 -13.99 -3.56 -7.61
C ILE A 685 -15.48 -3.33 -7.89
N ILE A 686 -15.85 -3.14 -9.18
CA ILE A 686 -17.21 -2.86 -9.63
C ILE A 686 -18.05 -4.13 -9.52
N LYS A 687 -17.57 -5.25 -10.07
CA LYS A 687 -18.27 -6.53 -10.02
C LYS A 687 -18.04 -7.27 -8.72
N GLY A 688 -16.82 -7.20 -8.18
CA GLY A 688 -16.46 -7.80 -6.89
C GLY A 688 -17.14 -7.13 -5.70
N ASN A 689 -17.92 -6.05 -5.91
CA ASN A 689 -18.61 -5.27 -4.88
C ASN A 689 -17.66 -4.86 -3.74
N ARG A 690 -16.48 -4.34 -4.09
CA ARG A 690 -15.45 -3.96 -3.11
C ARG A 690 -15.53 -2.47 -2.79
N THR A 691 -14.89 -2.10 -1.67
CA THR A 691 -14.80 -0.73 -1.13
C THR A 691 -16.16 -0.13 -0.79
N TYR A 692 -16.19 1.02 -0.11
CA TYR A 692 -17.44 1.72 0.15
C TYR A 692 -18.21 2.14 -1.13
N MET A 693 -17.53 2.18 -2.28
CA MET A 693 -18.12 2.57 -3.56
C MET A 693 -19.14 1.54 -4.08
N TYR A 694 -18.84 0.25 -3.96
CA TYR A 694 -19.66 -0.83 -4.54
C TYR A 694 -20.09 -1.90 -3.56
N PHE A 695 -19.59 -1.88 -2.32
CA PHE A 695 -20.01 -2.83 -1.29
C PHE A 695 -21.48 -2.60 -0.90
N ASP A 696 -22.30 -3.62 -1.12
CA ASP A 696 -23.75 -3.61 -0.99
C ASP A 696 -24.26 -4.31 0.29
N ARG A 697 -23.35 -4.63 1.21
CA ARG A 697 -23.63 -5.24 2.51
C ARG A 697 -23.23 -4.33 3.66
N ASP A 698 -23.56 -4.72 4.89
CA ASP A 698 -23.19 -3.97 6.09
C ASP A 698 -21.70 -4.17 6.45
N PRO A 699 -20.89 -3.09 6.45
CA PRO A 699 -19.53 -3.16 6.99
C PRO A 699 -19.56 -3.17 8.53
N LEU A 700 -18.44 -3.55 9.14
CA LEU A 700 -18.21 -3.34 10.57
C LEU A 700 -18.04 -1.85 10.86
N TYR A 701 -17.14 -1.18 10.14
CA TYR A 701 -17.03 0.28 10.13
C TYR A 701 -16.96 0.79 8.68
N PRO A 702 -17.77 1.80 8.32
CA PRO A 702 -17.77 2.34 6.96
C PRO A 702 -16.54 3.24 6.71
N PHE A 703 -16.16 3.41 5.44
CA PHE A 703 -15.15 4.39 5.04
C PHE A 703 -15.47 5.79 5.59
N GLY A 704 -14.44 6.50 6.04
CA GLY A 704 -14.57 7.82 6.66
C GLY A 704 -15.15 7.81 8.08
N HIS A 705 -15.38 6.64 8.71
CA HIS A 705 -15.91 6.57 10.08
C HIS A 705 -14.88 7.03 11.12
N GLY A 706 -15.34 7.75 12.13
CA GLY A 706 -14.56 8.15 13.29
C GLY A 706 -15.34 9.14 14.14
N LEU A 707 -15.40 8.88 15.44
CA LEU A 707 -16.11 9.71 16.40
C LEU A 707 -15.20 10.82 16.95
N THR A 708 -15.80 11.75 17.67
CA THR A 708 -15.14 12.82 18.44
C THR A 708 -15.82 12.92 19.81
N TYR A 709 -15.24 13.69 20.73
CA TYR A 709 -15.85 13.97 22.05
C TYR A 709 -16.91 15.07 22.03
N THR A 710 -17.09 15.73 20.89
CA THR A 710 -18.12 16.75 20.69
C THR A 710 -19.15 16.33 19.64
N SER A 711 -20.15 17.16 19.40
CA SER A 711 -21.14 16.96 18.33
C SER A 711 -21.10 18.13 17.35
N PHE A 712 -21.32 17.83 16.08
CA PHE A 712 -21.32 18.81 15.00
C PHE A 712 -22.65 18.81 14.25
N GLU A 713 -23.23 19.99 14.05
CA GLU A 713 -24.39 20.18 13.18
C GLU A 713 -23.96 20.82 11.86
N TYR A 714 -24.57 20.37 10.77
CA TYR A 714 -24.33 20.88 9.42
C TYR A 714 -25.59 21.60 8.96
N LYS A 715 -25.48 22.86 8.53
CA LYS A 715 -26.63 23.72 8.20
C LYS A 715 -26.38 24.56 6.95
N ASP A 716 -27.45 25.13 6.43
CA ASP A 716 -27.43 26.17 5.38
C ASP A 716 -26.70 25.76 4.09
N LEU A 717 -27.03 24.58 3.54
CA LEU A 717 -26.46 24.11 2.26
C LEU A 717 -26.84 25.04 1.10
N GLN A 718 -25.84 25.63 0.45
CA GLN A 718 -25.99 26.57 -0.67
C GLN A 718 -25.01 26.24 -1.79
N PHE A 719 -25.49 26.21 -3.03
CA PHE A 719 -24.69 25.96 -4.21
C PHE A 719 -24.63 27.22 -5.07
N SER A 720 -23.49 27.49 -5.71
CA SER A 720 -23.36 28.59 -6.67
C SER A 720 -24.25 28.42 -7.91
N SER A 721 -24.59 27.18 -8.24
CA SER A 721 -25.51 26.78 -9.32
C SER A 721 -26.14 25.42 -8.98
N GLU A 722 -27.36 25.17 -9.44
CA GLU A 722 -28.02 23.85 -9.37
C GLU A 722 -27.82 23.05 -10.66
N GLU A 723 -27.11 23.62 -11.63
CA GLU A 723 -26.71 22.97 -12.86
C GLU A 723 -25.19 23.08 -13.07
N ILE A 724 -24.59 22.04 -13.63
CA ILE A 724 -23.18 22.05 -14.04
C ILE A 724 -23.07 21.61 -15.50
N ASP A 725 -22.46 22.47 -16.31
CA ASP A 725 -22.20 22.22 -17.73
C ASP A 725 -20.84 21.55 -17.94
N GLU A 726 -20.58 21.14 -19.18
CA GLU A 726 -19.26 20.68 -19.61
C GLU A 726 -18.19 21.74 -19.31
N PHE A 727 -17.10 21.33 -18.65
CA PHE A 727 -16.03 22.20 -18.12
C PHE A 727 -16.44 23.18 -17.01
N GLY A 728 -17.66 23.04 -16.48
CA GLY A 728 -18.16 23.84 -15.38
C GLY A 728 -17.62 23.42 -14.02
N GLN A 729 -17.89 24.26 -13.01
CA GLN A 729 -17.68 23.93 -11.61
C GLN A 729 -18.77 24.56 -10.75
N ILE A 730 -19.07 23.94 -9.62
CA ILE A 730 -19.95 24.51 -8.60
C ILE A 730 -19.20 24.67 -7.29
N THR A 731 -19.46 25.79 -6.60
CA THR A 731 -19.02 26.00 -5.22
C THR A 731 -20.16 25.58 -4.30
N ILE A 732 -19.85 24.65 -3.41
CA ILE A 732 -20.76 24.12 -2.39
C ILE A 732 -20.36 24.74 -1.05
N SER A 733 -21.30 25.42 -0.41
CA SER A 733 -21.06 26.08 0.87
C SER A 733 -22.12 25.72 1.90
N PHE A 734 -21.70 25.61 3.16
CA PHE A 734 -22.54 25.26 4.30
C PHE A 734 -21.84 25.65 5.60
N ASN A 735 -22.55 25.63 6.73
CA ASN A 735 -22.00 25.89 8.04
C ASN A 735 -21.81 24.58 8.82
N VAL A 736 -20.69 24.46 9.52
CA VAL A 736 -20.41 23.40 10.51
C VAL A 736 -20.32 24.05 11.87
N GLU A 737 -21.24 23.68 12.76
CA GLU A 737 -21.35 24.21 14.12
C GLU A 737 -20.96 23.15 15.15
N ASN A 738 -20.06 23.48 16.06
CA ASN A 738 -19.74 22.63 17.21
C ASN A 738 -20.77 22.86 18.33
N THR A 739 -21.74 21.97 18.42
CA THR A 739 -22.85 22.05 19.39
C THR A 739 -22.54 21.38 20.73
N GLY A 740 -21.39 20.69 20.84
CA GLY A 740 -21.03 19.95 22.04
C GLY A 740 -20.20 20.77 23.03
N GLN A 741 -19.36 20.08 23.81
CA GLN A 741 -18.67 20.67 24.97
C GLN A 741 -17.15 20.71 24.84
N PHE A 742 -16.58 20.19 23.75
CA PHE A 742 -15.14 20.13 23.52
C PHE A 742 -14.76 20.85 22.24
N ASP A 743 -13.61 21.54 22.25
CA ASP A 743 -12.94 21.94 21.03
C ASP A 743 -12.51 20.67 20.28
N SER A 744 -12.74 20.60 18.97
CA SER A 744 -12.35 19.44 18.17
C SER A 744 -12.20 19.81 16.70
N ASP A 745 -11.52 18.95 15.96
CA ASP A 745 -11.54 18.98 14.51
C ASP A 745 -12.75 18.20 13.98
N GLU A 746 -13.34 18.68 12.89
CA GLU A 746 -14.28 17.93 12.06
C GLU A 746 -13.64 17.70 10.68
N VAL A 747 -13.96 16.56 10.07
CA VAL A 747 -13.57 16.20 8.70
C VAL A 747 -14.85 16.13 7.87
N VAL A 748 -15.10 17.17 7.10
CA VAL A 748 -16.25 17.21 6.18
C VAL A 748 -15.89 16.47 4.90
N GLN A 749 -16.82 15.64 4.42
CA GLN A 749 -16.63 14.77 3.27
C GLN A 749 -17.73 15.04 2.24
N LEU A 750 -17.32 15.34 1.01
CA LEU A 750 -18.21 15.57 -0.14
C LEU A 750 -18.27 14.31 -0.98
N TYR A 751 -19.46 13.72 -1.04
CA TYR A 751 -19.76 12.55 -1.85
C TYR A 751 -20.71 12.89 -2.99
N VAL A 752 -20.62 12.15 -4.09
CA VAL A 752 -21.53 12.26 -5.22
C VAL A 752 -22.08 10.90 -5.62
N LYS A 753 -23.36 10.86 -5.98
CA LYS A 753 -24.05 9.69 -6.55
C LYS A 753 -24.73 10.08 -7.86
N SER A 754 -24.52 9.31 -8.92
CA SER A 754 -25.36 9.40 -10.13
C SER A 754 -26.68 8.66 -9.88
N ASN A 755 -27.82 9.29 -10.18
CA ASN A 755 -29.13 8.75 -9.80
C ASN A 755 -29.71 7.76 -10.82
N ASN A 756 -29.46 7.97 -12.12
CA ASN A 756 -30.17 7.28 -13.20
C ASN A 756 -29.25 6.80 -14.33
N SER A 757 -27.98 6.52 -14.04
CA SER A 757 -27.05 6.01 -15.05
C SER A 757 -27.47 4.63 -15.54
N LYS A 758 -27.26 4.35 -16.84
CA LYS A 758 -27.48 3.02 -17.42
C LYS A 758 -26.37 2.03 -17.07
N VAL A 759 -25.19 2.52 -16.73
CA VAL A 759 -24.06 1.68 -16.31
C VAL A 759 -24.00 1.61 -14.79
N LYS A 760 -23.40 0.55 -14.25
CA LYS A 760 -23.17 0.45 -12.80
C LYS A 760 -22.21 1.56 -12.37
N ARG A 761 -22.72 2.46 -11.50
CA ARG A 761 -21.97 3.54 -10.85
C ARG A 761 -21.84 3.24 -9.35
N PRO A 762 -20.86 3.83 -8.66
CA PRO A 762 -20.76 3.73 -7.21
C PRO A 762 -22.04 4.19 -6.50
N PHE A 763 -22.32 3.61 -5.33
CA PHE A 763 -23.37 4.12 -4.43
C PHE A 763 -23.08 5.55 -3.97
N LYS A 764 -21.79 5.89 -3.87
CA LYS A 764 -21.26 7.22 -3.60
C LYS A 764 -19.76 7.24 -3.90
N GLU A 765 -19.26 8.39 -4.33
CA GLU A 765 -17.84 8.64 -4.62
C GLU A 765 -17.38 9.90 -3.89
N LEU A 766 -16.27 9.83 -3.15
CA LEU A 766 -15.65 10.98 -2.53
C LEU A 766 -15.07 11.89 -3.63
N LYS A 767 -15.43 13.17 -3.62
CA LYS A 767 -14.92 14.17 -4.57
C LYS A 767 -14.09 15.26 -3.92
N ASP A 768 -14.34 15.56 -2.65
CA ASP A 768 -13.49 16.44 -1.86
C ASP A 768 -13.65 16.19 -0.36
N PHE A 769 -12.70 16.68 0.43
CA PHE A 769 -12.80 16.70 1.89
C PHE A 769 -12.03 17.87 2.48
N LYS A 770 -12.42 18.27 3.69
CA LYS A 770 -11.73 19.33 4.43
C LYS A 770 -11.75 19.05 5.93
N ARG A 771 -10.56 19.04 6.51
CA ARG A 771 -10.39 19.05 7.96
C ARG A 771 -10.36 20.49 8.48
N LEU A 772 -11.10 20.76 9.54
CA LEU A 772 -11.14 22.07 10.19
C LEU A 772 -11.29 21.94 11.71
N THR A 773 -10.51 22.71 12.45
CA THR A 773 -10.72 22.92 13.89
C THR A 773 -11.94 23.81 14.08
N VAL A 774 -12.89 23.40 14.92
CA VAL A 774 -14.07 24.19 15.27
C VAL A 774 -14.19 24.17 16.80
N LYS A 775 -14.01 25.35 17.41
CA LYS A 775 -14.08 25.47 18.87
C LYS A 775 -15.49 25.23 19.38
N LYS A 776 -15.63 24.89 20.65
CA LYS A 776 -16.92 24.74 21.33
C LYS A 776 -17.81 25.96 21.09
N GLY A 777 -19.03 25.73 20.59
CA GLY A 777 -20.00 26.79 20.29
C GLY A 777 -19.66 27.67 19.08
N GLU A 778 -18.56 27.39 18.37
CA GLU A 778 -18.20 28.06 17.13
C GLU A 778 -18.94 27.45 15.95
N SER A 779 -19.32 28.29 14.98
CA SER A 779 -19.79 27.89 13.67
C SER A 779 -18.82 28.38 12.60
N LYS A 780 -18.43 27.50 11.67
CA LYS A 780 -17.53 27.83 10.55
C LYS A 780 -18.20 27.57 9.22
N LYS A 781 -18.10 28.55 8.32
CA LYS A 781 -18.44 28.37 6.92
C LYS A 781 -17.41 27.47 6.24
N VAL A 782 -17.89 26.44 5.57
CA VAL A 782 -17.12 25.55 4.72
C VAL A 782 -17.46 25.83 3.26
N GLU A 783 -16.44 25.76 2.40
CA GLU A 783 -16.56 25.84 0.96
C GLU A 783 -15.74 24.72 0.34
N LEU A 784 -16.37 23.98 -0.57
CA LEU A 784 -15.80 22.91 -1.39
C LEU A 784 -16.12 23.19 -2.85
N VAL A 785 -15.29 22.69 -3.77
CA VAL A 785 -15.47 22.88 -5.22
C VAL A 785 -15.65 21.52 -5.87
N LEU A 786 -16.70 21.38 -6.66
CA LEU A 786 -16.95 20.21 -7.49
C LEU A 786 -16.85 20.63 -8.96
N LYS A 787 -15.93 20.00 -9.70
CA LYS A 787 -15.79 20.25 -11.13
C LYS A 787 -16.52 19.19 -11.94
N SER A 788 -16.93 19.54 -13.16
CA SER A 788 -17.60 18.60 -14.06
C SER A 788 -16.69 17.42 -14.42
N GLU A 789 -15.39 17.65 -14.57
CA GLU A 789 -14.39 16.61 -14.87
C GLU A 789 -14.34 15.51 -13.79
N ASP A 790 -14.64 15.85 -12.54
CA ASP A 790 -14.66 14.90 -11.42
C ASP A 790 -15.91 13.99 -11.46
N LEU A 791 -16.93 14.34 -12.26
CA LEU A 791 -18.18 13.58 -12.42
C LEU A 791 -18.16 12.62 -13.61
N ALA A 792 -17.17 12.76 -14.49
CA ALA A 792 -17.02 11.92 -15.66
C ALA A 792 -16.61 10.50 -15.28
N PHE A 793 -16.97 9.54 -16.12
CA PHE A 793 -16.59 8.14 -15.96
C PHE A 793 -16.07 7.53 -17.25
N TRP A 794 -15.38 6.40 -17.16
CA TRP A 794 -14.85 5.75 -18.35
C TRP A 794 -15.95 5.01 -19.11
N ASP A 795 -16.38 5.53 -20.26
CA ASP A 795 -17.33 4.85 -21.14
C ASP A 795 -16.57 3.93 -22.11
N VAL A 796 -16.69 2.64 -21.88
CA VAL A 796 -16.09 1.58 -22.71
C VAL A 796 -16.63 1.52 -24.14
N ARG A 797 -17.70 2.27 -24.46
CA ARG A 797 -18.26 2.36 -25.82
C ARG A 797 -17.49 3.38 -26.66
N SER A 798 -17.13 4.52 -26.07
CA SER A 798 -16.30 5.56 -26.71
C SER A 798 -14.81 5.39 -26.45
N ASN A 799 -14.43 4.57 -25.45
CA ASN A 799 -13.06 4.44 -24.95
C ASN A 799 -12.49 5.79 -24.48
N ASP A 800 -13.31 6.56 -23.76
CA ASP A 800 -12.96 7.88 -23.22
C ASP A 800 -13.79 8.20 -21.97
N PHE A 801 -13.39 9.23 -21.23
CA PHE A 801 -14.18 9.78 -20.14
C PHE A 801 -15.42 10.51 -20.68
N LEU A 802 -16.59 10.12 -20.19
CA LEU A 802 -17.89 10.70 -20.51
C LEU A 802 -18.47 11.41 -19.29
N LEU A 803 -18.79 12.70 -19.43
CA LEU A 803 -19.69 13.40 -18.52
C LEU A 803 -21.12 13.05 -18.91
N GLU A 804 -21.76 12.16 -18.16
CA GLU A 804 -23.12 11.71 -18.44
C GLU A 804 -24.15 12.78 -18.06
N GLU A 805 -25.06 13.08 -18.99
CA GLU A 805 -26.22 13.92 -18.69
C GLU A 805 -27.15 13.23 -17.68
N GLY A 806 -27.55 13.96 -16.63
CA GLY A 806 -28.51 13.41 -15.67
C GLY A 806 -28.60 14.18 -14.37
N PHE A 807 -29.22 13.55 -13.38
CA PHE A 807 -29.35 14.08 -12.03
C PHE A 807 -28.36 13.40 -11.09
N TYR A 808 -27.64 14.22 -10.33
CA TYR A 808 -26.61 13.77 -9.40
C TYR A 808 -26.96 14.25 -8.00
N THR A 809 -26.89 13.36 -7.02
CA THR A 809 -27.08 13.71 -5.61
C THR A 809 -25.73 14.04 -5.00
N ILE A 810 -25.62 15.28 -4.53
CA ILE A 810 -24.47 15.79 -3.80
C ILE A 810 -24.75 15.61 -2.32
N MET A 811 -23.83 14.96 -1.61
CA MET A 811 -23.98 14.55 -0.22
C MET A 811 -22.81 15.09 0.60
N ILE A 812 -23.11 15.74 1.73
CA ILE A 812 -22.13 16.21 2.70
C ILE A 812 -22.30 15.39 3.98
N GLY A 813 -21.22 14.74 4.40
CA GLY A 813 -21.21 13.90 5.58
C GLY A 813 -19.97 14.05 6.45
N SER A 814 -19.96 13.33 7.56
CA SER A 814 -18.79 13.10 8.41
C SER A 814 -18.20 11.70 8.24
N SER A 815 -18.90 10.82 7.52
CA SER A 815 -18.44 9.52 7.02
C SER A 815 -19.24 9.15 5.78
N SER A 816 -18.84 8.08 5.08
CA SER A 816 -19.63 7.53 3.97
C SER A 816 -21.03 7.04 4.38
N LYS A 817 -21.27 6.80 5.69
CA LYS A 817 -22.59 6.37 6.21
C LYS A 817 -23.36 7.52 6.89
N ASP A 818 -22.68 8.48 7.49
CA ASP A 818 -23.27 9.65 8.17
C ASP A 818 -23.35 10.85 7.22
N ILE A 819 -24.36 10.83 6.34
CA ILE A 819 -24.70 11.95 5.45
C ILE A 819 -25.67 12.88 6.16
N ARG A 820 -25.31 14.16 6.27
CA ARG A 820 -26.03 15.16 7.06
C ARG A 820 -26.76 16.20 6.22
N LEU A 821 -26.23 16.51 5.04
CA LEU A 821 -26.87 17.40 4.07
C LEU A 821 -26.81 16.76 2.69
N GLU A 822 -27.86 16.93 1.90
CA GLU A 822 -27.85 16.49 0.51
C GLU A 822 -28.69 17.44 -0.37
N LYS A 823 -28.32 17.51 -1.65
CA LYS A 823 -29.07 18.23 -2.67
C LYS A 823 -28.79 17.64 -4.04
N THR A 824 -29.81 17.59 -4.89
CA THR A 824 -29.66 17.14 -6.28
C THR A 824 -29.30 18.31 -7.19
N ILE A 825 -28.40 18.06 -8.14
CA ILE A 825 -28.07 18.97 -9.25
C ILE A 825 -28.37 18.30 -10.58
N LYS A 826 -28.52 19.12 -11.62
CA LYS A 826 -28.54 18.67 -13.00
C LYS A 826 -27.13 18.77 -13.60
N VAL A 827 -26.68 17.72 -14.26
CA VAL A 827 -25.45 17.72 -15.05
C VAL A 827 -25.86 17.76 -16.52
N ASN A 828 -25.44 18.81 -17.22
CA ASN A 828 -25.64 18.99 -18.65
C ASN A 828 -24.42 18.40 -19.38
N GLY A 829 -24.49 17.10 -19.67
CA GLY A 829 -23.43 16.33 -20.31
C GLY A 829 -23.88 15.71 -21.62
N SER A 830 -23.33 14.54 -21.94
CA SER A 830 -23.72 13.73 -23.10
C SER A 830 -24.57 12.54 -22.69
N CYS A 831 -25.53 12.15 -23.53
CA CYS A 831 -26.28 10.91 -23.34
C CYS A 831 -25.42 9.69 -23.75
N LEU A 832 -25.56 8.59 -23.01
CA LEU A 832 -24.98 7.31 -23.41
C LEU A 832 -25.62 6.81 -24.71
N LYS A 833 -24.78 6.61 -25.74
CA LYS A 833 -25.19 6.06 -27.02
C LYS A 833 -25.18 4.53 -26.99
N ASN A 834 -26.05 3.92 -27.78
CA ASN A 834 -26.03 2.47 -28.01
C ASN A 834 -24.74 2.08 -28.75
N ARG A 835 -24.31 0.82 -28.61
CA ARG A 835 -23.17 0.27 -29.34
C ARG A 835 -23.57 0.01 -30.79
N GLU A 836 -22.80 0.56 -31.72
CA GLU A 836 -22.97 0.28 -33.14
C GLU A 836 -22.40 -1.10 -33.49
N CYS A 837 -23.26 -2.07 -33.77
CA CYS A 837 -22.88 -3.46 -34.05
C CYS A 837 -21.85 -3.64 -35.20
N ARG A 838 -21.87 -2.76 -36.21
CA ARG A 838 -21.00 -2.86 -37.40
C ARG A 838 -19.57 -2.36 -37.13
N LYS A 839 -19.37 -1.59 -36.05
CA LYS A 839 -18.04 -1.16 -35.61
C LYS A 839 -17.35 -2.31 -34.87
N GLU A 840 -16.02 -2.32 -34.93
CA GLU A 840 -15.25 -3.26 -34.13
C GLU A 840 -15.41 -2.94 -32.65
N ILE A 841 -15.82 -3.93 -31.88
CA ILE A 841 -15.96 -3.89 -30.42
C ILE A 841 -14.86 -4.77 -29.83
N PHE A 842 -13.97 -4.16 -29.06
CA PHE A 842 -12.93 -4.88 -28.34
C PHE A 842 -13.52 -5.68 -27.19
N ALA A 843 -12.97 -6.88 -26.98
CA ALA A 843 -13.49 -7.82 -26.01
C ALA A 843 -13.34 -7.32 -24.57
N GLU A 844 -12.25 -6.62 -24.26
CA GLU A 844 -12.01 -6.04 -22.93
C GLU A 844 -13.04 -4.96 -22.55
N ASN A 845 -13.79 -4.42 -23.52
CA ASN A 845 -14.83 -3.41 -23.31
C ASN A 845 -16.20 -4.01 -22.98
N TYR A 846 -16.23 -5.18 -22.33
CA TYR A 846 -17.46 -5.82 -21.86
C TYR A 846 -18.16 -4.99 -20.78
N ASP A 847 -19.48 -5.18 -20.62
CA ASP A 847 -20.28 -4.59 -19.54
C ASP A 847 -20.47 -5.58 -18.36
N ASP A 848 -20.32 -6.89 -18.60
CA ASP A 848 -20.25 -7.96 -17.58
C ASP A 848 -19.57 -9.21 -18.19
N TYR A 849 -19.27 -10.20 -17.35
CA TYR A 849 -18.55 -11.39 -17.75
C TYR A 849 -18.84 -12.62 -16.87
N ASN A 850 -18.21 -13.74 -17.15
CA ASN A 850 -18.04 -14.84 -16.22
C ASN A 850 -16.78 -15.61 -16.60
N ASN A 851 -15.97 -15.99 -15.61
CA ASN A 851 -14.79 -16.84 -15.81
C ASN A 851 -13.87 -16.37 -16.97
N ILE A 852 -13.57 -15.07 -17.02
CA ILE A 852 -12.57 -14.55 -17.96
C ILE A 852 -11.44 -13.86 -17.21
N ILE A 853 -10.32 -13.70 -17.90
CA ILE A 853 -9.22 -12.80 -17.53
C ILE A 853 -8.86 -11.94 -18.75
N ILE A 854 -8.28 -10.77 -18.50
CA ILE A 854 -7.69 -9.93 -19.54
C ILE A 854 -6.19 -10.19 -19.57
N GLN A 855 -5.64 -10.30 -20.78
CA GLN A 855 -4.22 -10.57 -21.01
C GLN A 855 -3.76 -9.92 -22.31
N GLU A 856 -2.46 -9.98 -22.57
CA GLU A 856 -1.88 -9.37 -23.75
C GLU A 856 -2.26 -10.16 -25.01
N TRP A 857 -2.68 -9.42 -26.04
CA TRP A 857 -2.84 -9.92 -27.39
C TRP A 857 -1.54 -9.76 -28.19
N GLN A 858 -1.03 -8.53 -28.18
CA GLN A 858 0.22 -8.07 -28.77
C GLN A 858 0.72 -6.86 -27.96
N PRO A 859 1.98 -6.41 -28.13
CA PRO A 859 2.47 -5.21 -27.46
C PRO A 859 1.52 -4.02 -27.58
N GLY A 860 0.99 -3.56 -26.45
CA GLY A 860 0.02 -2.45 -26.35
C GLY A 860 -1.44 -2.80 -26.64
N GLU A 861 -1.77 -4.06 -26.89
CA GLU A 861 -3.13 -4.54 -27.14
C GLU A 861 -3.57 -5.63 -26.15
N ASP A 862 -4.82 -5.54 -25.69
CA ASP A 862 -5.40 -6.48 -24.73
C ASP A 862 -6.35 -7.47 -25.44
N CYS A 863 -6.58 -8.63 -24.84
CA CYS A 863 -7.65 -9.54 -25.22
C CYS A 863 -8.26 -10.19 -23.99
N VAL A 864 -9.45 -10.76 -24.16
CA VAL A 864 -10.10 -11.57 -23.13
C VAL A 864 -9.76 -13.04 -23.35
N ALA A 865 -9.42 -13.75 -22.27
CA ALA A 865 -9.23 -15.20 -22.28
C ALA A 865 -10.28 -15.92 -21.43
N ALA A 866 -10.91 -16.94 -22.01
CA ALA A 866 -11.83 -17.83 -21.31
C ALA A 866 -11.08 -18.82 -20.42
N ILE A 867 -11.39 -18.88 -19.11
CA ILE A 867 -10.70 -19.78 -18.16
C ILE A 867 -11.49 -21.07 -17.88
N SER A 868 -12.77 -21.12 -18.29
CA SER A 868 -13.63 -22.32 -18.22
C SER A 868 -14.55 -22.44 -19.44
N ASP A 869 -15.24 -23.58 -19.60
CA ASP A 869 -16.23 -23.76 -20.68
C ASP A 869 -17.56 -23.02 -20.44
N GLU A 870 -17.72 -22.43 -19.24
CA GLU A 870 -18.85 -21.58 -18.89
C GLU A 870 -18.50 -20.08 -18.99
N SER A 871 -17.39 -19.76 -19.65
CA SER A 871 -16.95 -18.37 -19.80
C SER A 871 -17.88 -17.61 -20.74
N TYR A 872 -18.25 -16.40 -20.35
CA TYR A 872 -18.98 -15.50 -21.24
C TYR A 872 -18.62 -14.04 -21.03
N LEU A 873 -18.92 -13.24 -22.05
CA LEU A 873 -18.93 -11.77 -22.01
C LEU A 873 -20.34 -11.27 -22.29
N ARG A 874 -20.74 -10.18 -21.66
CA ARG A 874 -21.97 -9.44 -21.96
C ARG A 874 -21.62 -8.03 -22.42
N PHE A 875 -22.25 -7.60 -23.50
CA PHE A 875 -22.18 -6.25 -24.04
C PHE A 875 -23.58 -5.67 -24.07
N ASN A 876 -23.79 -4.55 -23.37
CA ASN A 876 -25.10 -3.94 -23.24
C ASN A 876 -25.43 -3.03 -24.43
N ASP A 877 -26.71 -2.90 -24.73
CA ASP A 877 -27.28 -1.93 -25.66
C ASP A 877 -26.66 -1.98 -27.09
N ILE A 878 -26.50 -3.17 -27.69
CA ILE A 878 -26.07 -3.29 -29.09
C ILE A 878 -27.26 -3.01 -30.02
N GLU A 879 -27.09 -2.06 -30.95
CA GLU A 879 -28.09 -1.70 -31.94
C GLU A 879 -27.99 -2.58 -33.20
N PHE A 880 -29.00 -3.42 -33.45
CA PHE A 880 -29.13 -4.30 -34.61
C PHE A 880 -30.08 -3.74 -35.67
N THR A 881 -29.75 -3.93 -36.95
CA THR A 881 -30.54 -3.52 -38.12
C THR A 881 -30.93 -4.73 -38.96
N SER A 882 -31.97 -4.60 -39.79
CA SER A 882 -32.48 -5.69 -40.65
C SER A 882 -31.49 -6.26 -41.66
N GLU A 883 -30.39 -5.56 -41.89
CA GLU A 883 -29.33 -5.97 -42.83
C GLU A 883 -28.28 -6.88 -42.18
N ILE A 884 -28.31 -7.04 -40.86
CA ILE A 884 -27.33 -7.83 -40.12
C ILE A 884 -27.65 -9.32 -40.29
N SER A 885 -26.66 -10.09 -40.72
CA SER A 885 -26.80 -11.54 -40.87
C SER A 885 -25.56 -12.34 -40.49
N LYS A 886 -24.45 -11.68 -40.14
CA LYS A 886 -23.18 -12.36 -39.83
C LYS A 886 -22.49 -11.75 -38.62
N CYS A 887 -21.75 -12.57 -37.88
CA CYS A 887 -20.82 -12.14 -36.86
C CYS A 887 -19.40 -12.41 -37.33
N GLU A 888 -18.53 -11.42 -37.17
CA GLU A 888 -17.10 -11.49 -37.46
C GLU A 888 -16.34 -11.33 -36.15
N ILE A 889 -15.43 -12.27 -35.87
CA ILE A 889 -14.72 -12.35 -34.61
C ILE A 889 -13.22 -12.55 -34.86
N LEU A 890 -12.37 -11.86 -34.10
CA LEU A 890 -10.92 -12.05 -34.08
C LEU A 890 -10.49 -12.80 -32.82
N ILE A 891 -9.94 -14.01 -33.00
CA ILE A 891 -9.65 -14.95 -31.91
C ILE A 891 -8.32 -15.70 -32.11
N SER A 892 -7.82 -16.32 -31.05
CA SER A 892 -6.71 -17.27 -31.09
C SER A 892 -7.01 -18.47 -30.20
N ASN A 893 -7.04 -19.68 -30.79
CA ASN A 893 -6.91 -21.02 -30.18
C ASN A 893 -7.05 -22.09 -31.29
N ASN A 894 -6.80 -23.37 -30.96
CA ASN A 894 -6.95 -24.51 -31.87
C ASN A 894 -8.34 -25.17 -31.86
N ASP A 895 -9.05 -25.18 -30.73
CA ASP A 895 -10.44 -25.67 -30.63
C ASP A 895 -11.34 -24.50 -30.21
N ILE A 896 -12.08 -23.98 -31.18
CA ILE A 896 -12.92 -22.80 -31.02
C ILE A 896 -14.37 -23.26 -31.00
N ALA A 897 -15.07 -23.01 -29.90
CA ALA A 897 -16.52 -23.11 -29.78
C ALA A 897 -17.07 -21.79 -29.21
N ILE A 898 -17.95 -21.16 -30.00
CA ILE A 898 -18.55 -19.86 -29.68
C ILE A 898 -20.05 -19.95 -29.84
N GLU A 899 -20.78 -19.39 -28.88
CA GLU A 899 -22.22 -19.25 -28.96
C GLU A 899 -22.64 -17.80 -28.64
N LEU A 900 -23.58 -17.29 -29.42
CA LEU A 900 -24.11 -15.93 -29.27
C LEU A 900 -25.55 -15.99 -28.78
N PHE A 901 -25.87 -15.22 -27.75
CA PHE A 901 -27.22 -15.12 -27.18
C PHE A 901 -27.63 -13.65 -27.05
N LEU A 902 -28.94 -13.40 -27.10
CA LEU A 902 -29.50 -12.07 -26.86
C LEU A 902 -30.21 -12.04 -25.53
N ASP A 903 -30.02 -10.95 -24.79
CA ASP A 903 -30.69 -10.54 -23.55
C ASP A 903 -30.50 -11.48 -22.34
N SER A 904 -30.23 -12.76 -22.56
CA SER A 904 -29.88 -13.74 -21.52
C SER A 904 -29.15 -14.93 -22.14
N ILE A 905 -28.17 -15.49 -21.41
CA ILE A 905 -27.48 -16.73 -21.78
C ILE A 905 -28.39 -17.96 -21.70
N GLU A 906 -29.55 -17.85 -21.05
CA GLU A 906 -30.57 -18.91 -20.96
C GLU A 906 -31.47 -18.97 -22.21
N ASN A 907 -31.44 -17.93 -23.05
CA ASN A 907 -32.20 -17.90 -24.30
C ASN A 907 -31.63 -18.88 -25.33
N SER A 908 -32.37 -19.09 -26.43
CA SER A 908 -31.85 -19.87 -27.55
C SER A 908 -30.73 -19.10 -28.26
N ALA A 909 -29.59 -19.75 -28.52
CA ALA A 909 -28.49 -19.15 -29.26
C ALA A 909 -28.96 -18.64 -30.63
N ILE A 910 -28.55 -17.41 -30.97
CA ILE A 910 -28.75 -16.82 -32.30
C ILE A 910 -27.69 -17.30 -33.29
N ALA A 911 -26.58 -17.84 -32.79
CA ALA A 911 -25.58 -18.56 -33.56
C ALA A 911 -24.75 -19.47 -32.65
N SER A 912 -24.33 -20.61 -33.19
CA SER A 912 -23.33 -21.49 -32.59
C SER A 912 -22.31 -21.83 -33.67
N TYR A 913 -21.03 -21.61 -33.38
CA TYR A 913 -19.94 -21.80 -34.32
C TYR A 913 -18.86 -22.68 -33.68
N ARG A 914 -18.41 -23.69 -34.42
CA ARG A 914 -17.27 -24.54 -34.01
C ARG A 914 -16.24 -24.61 -35.13
N TYR A 915 -14.99 -24.40 -34.78
CA TYR A 915 -13.87 -24.44 -35.71
C TYR A 915 -12.66 -25.12 -35.06
N LEU A 916 -12.15 -26.13 -35.75
CA LEU A 916 -10.90 -26.81 -35.40
C LEU A 916 -9.81 -26.30 -36.34
N LYS A 917 -8.84 -25.61 -35.76
CA LYS A 917 -7.74 -24.98 -36.47
C LYS A 917 -6.68 -26.01 -36.87
N SER A 918 -6.18 -25.95 -38.10
CA SER A 918 -5.06 -26.79 -38.56
C SER A 918 -3.74 -26.32 -37.97
N ALA A 919 -2.81 -27.24 -37.73
CA ALA A 919 -1.49 -26.97 -37.11
C ALA A 919 -0.64 -25.90 -37.85
N ASP A 920 -0.86 -25.71 -39.16
CA ASP A 920 -0.06 -24.80 -40.02
C ASP A 920 -0.71 -23.42 -40.27
N SER A 921 -1.66 -22.99 -39.45
CA SER A 921 -2.38 -21.71 -39.65
C SER A 921 -1.80 -20.58 -38.80
N ASP A 922 -2.04 -19.32 -39.23
CA ASP A 922 -1.64 -18.10 -38.51
C ASP A 922 -1.97 -18.20 -37.01
N TRP A 923 -1.19 -17.60 -36.12
CA TRP A 923 -1.40 -17.72 -34.67
C TRP A 923 -2.77 -17.19 -34.20
N CYS A 924 -3.35 -16.22 -34.92
CA CYS A 924 -4.73 -15.74 -34.76
C CYS A 924 -5.59 -16.08 -35.98
N THR A 925 -6.90 -16.00 -35.85
CA THR A 925 -7.84 -16.29 -36.95
C THR A 925 -9.03 -15.37 -36.87
N LYS A 926 -9.38 -14.81 -38.02
CA LYS A 926 -10.60 -14.03 -38.21
C LYS A 926 -11.69 -14.96 -38.74
N VAL A 927 -12.73 -15.18 -37.95
CA VAL A 927 -13.84 -16.08 -38.31
C VAL A 927 -15.09 -15.26 -38.60
N CYS A 928 -15.85 -15.68 -39.61
CA CYS A 928 -17.12 -15.07 -39.98
C CYS A 928 -18.18 -16.17 -40.11
N PHE A 929 -19.28 -16.06 -39.39
CA PHE A 929 -20.36 -17.05 -39.40
C PHE A 929 -21.74 -16.38 -39.41
N GLU A 930 -22.75 -17.11 -39.90
CA GLU A 930 -24.11 -16.60 -39.99
C GLU A 930 -24.77 -16.52 -38.61
N ILE A 931 -25.59 -15.50 -38.41
CA ILE A 931 -26.44 -15.34 -37.25
C ILE A 931 -27.91 -15.26 -37.69
N LYS A 932 -28.83 -15.65 -36.82
CA LYS A 932 -30.27 -15.44 -37.05
C LYS A 932 -30.54 -13.94 -37.24
N PRO A 933 -31.54 -13.54 -38.06
CA PRO A 933 -31.92 -12.13 -38.19
C PRO A 933 -32.36 -11.52 -36.86
N VAL A 934 -31.83 -10.34 -36.54
CA VAL A 934 -32.09 -9.59 -35.29
C VAL A 934 -32.30 -8.12 -35.64
N VAL A 935 -33.24 -7.44 -34.99
CA VAL A 935 -33.51 -6.00 -35.16
C VAL A 935 -33.84 -5.41 -33.80
N GLY A 936 -33.35 -4.21 -33.52
CA GLY A 936 -33.59 -3.51 -32.26
C GLY A 936 -32.34 -3.44 -31.39
N VAL A 937 -32.51 -3.00 -30.15
CA VAL A 937 -31.43 -2.86 -29.17
C VAL A 937 -31.49 -4.05 -28.23
N HIS A 938 -30.38 -4.79 -28.12
CA HIS A 938 -30.28 -6.00 -27.31
C HIS A 938 -28.96 -6.07 -26.58
N ASP A 939 -28.94 -6.78 -25.45
CA ASP A 939 -27.68 -7.17 -24.81
C ASP A 939 -27.14 -8.42 -25.53
N LEU A 940 -25.87 -8.39 -25.93
CA LEU A 940 -25.22 -9.52 -26.59
C LEU A 940 -24.35 -10.29 -25.60
N TYR A 941 -24.61 -11.59 -25.48
CA TYR A 941 -23.77 -12.52 -24.75
C TYR A 941 -22.92 -13.33 -25.73
N ILE A 942 -21.62 -13.42 -25.45
CA ILE A 942 -20.67 -14.26 -26.19
C ILE A 942 -20.15 -15.33 -25.23
N LYS A 943 -20.58 -16.57 -25.40
CA LYS A 943 -20.07 -17.73 -24.66
C LYS A 943 -18.87 -18.32 -25.39
N LEU A 944 -17.82 -18.64 -24.65
CA LEU A 944 -16.53 -19.11 -25.14
C LEU A 944 -16.13 -20.39 -24.40
N ASN A 945 -15.66 -21.41 -25.13
CA ASN A 945 -15.00 -22.55 -24.47
C ASN A 945 -13.62 -22.19 -23.92
N LYS A 946 -13.14 -22.99 -22.98
CA LYS A 946 -11.88 -22.74 -22.26
C LYS A 946 -10.70 -22.55 -23.22
N GLY A 947 -9.91 -21.53 -22.95
CA GLY A 947 -8.65 -21.22 -23.64
C GLY A 947 -8.80 -20.34 -24.88
N ILE A 948 -10.02 -20.05 -25.37
CA ILE A 948 -10.19 -19.03 -26.41
C ILE A 948 -9.66 -17.70 -25.90
N LYS A 949 -8.81 -17.06 -26.71
CA LYS A 949 -8.50 -15.64 -26.63
C LYS A 949 -9.35 -14.89 -27.64
N LEU A 950 -10.17 -13.94 -27.19
CA LEU A 950 -11.04 -13.10 -28.00
C LEU A 950 -10.51 -11.67 -27.96
N ARG A 951 -10.12 -11.11 -29.11
CA ARG A 951 -9.64 -9.73 -29.23
C ARG A 951 -10.78 -8.75 -29.49
N SER A 952 -11.59 -9.04 -30.49
CA SER A 952 -12.66 -8.14 -30.92
C SER A 952 -13.73 -8.90 -31.70
N PHE A 953 -14.88 -8.27 -31.86
CA PHE A 953 -15.94 -8.73 -32.75
C PHE A 953 -16.69 -7.55 -33.40
N ARG A 954 -17.44 -7.85 -34.47
CA ARG A 954 -18.48 -6.98 -35.02
C ARG A 954 -19.57 -7.82 -35.67
N VAL A 955 -20.77 -7.27 -35.78
CA VAL A 955 -21.93 -7.90 -36.40
C VAL A 955 -22.32 -7.12 -37.65
N ILE A 956 -22.35 -7.79 -38.80
CA ILE A 956 -22.44 -7.18 -40.14
C ILE A 956 -23.57 -7.75 -41.00
#